data_AF-A0A3A5SS19-F1
#
_entry.id   AF-A0A3A5SS19-F1
#
_cell.length_a   1.000
_cell.length_b   1.000
_cell.length_c   1.000
_cell.angle_alpha   90.00
_cell.angle_beta   90.00
_cell.angle_gamma   90.00
#
_symmetry.space_group_name_H-M   'P 1'
#
loop_
_entity.id
_entity.type
_entity.pdbx_description
1 polymer ?
#
loop_
_entity_poly.entity_id
_entity_poly.type
_entity_poly.pdbx_seq_one_letter_code
_entity_poly.pdbx_strand_id
1 'polypeptide(L)'
;MQKNDISKYEYVSFDVFDTLIFRSVATPEDIFIIVQELYIKKTGCTISSFYRDRIKAERIARSQHIGQDITLDEIYSQLKYKADTLKLLKEIEIYVELENCIPNAPMVEFVNYCRGIGKKIVITTDMYLPRSFFEQLFNKLGIKADFLFISSEERETKRSGKLFQILLKKLNVPAAQVLHIGDDDNNDIYQAMNNGIDSLERWYDWNALQNVVTSSYIENHIDSLSCLYNRIEFDQSAYNIGFSILGPLIYDFCNWLHEERLKQNIDKLLFVAREGYLLEKCYKCLYPEEADVGYIFLNKNLLRLPLTYEQKTLTIYKDSLLQRSVYSWNQIYDTFLIAKDETQRRLISDRLKISISSTITREDLYNGIYDDKLNQLIELCTGTMSKQSCFLMNYLVQNGIFDGKIGLVNNSINGNGQLMLESYLHNKGIDANIYGLQFHDSIKCKTNVGNRYSAYFDSIKISSYQKSEFDRNCLIFEHLLFEPSGTSLHFFEENGTVVVAKNKQIRETLNYPYVDEVQKYTLLFINAYKNHIPLTCSGLGINRLLNFFHYPQVDNAEPICQLWDEDADGSNKIADSKIALKWNYKIFKNVPKSIIWIEGYLSLKGVKPFWLKLIQLKLKLLYYKTHKKEFVIDLLLKLF
;
A
#
# COMPACT_ATOMS: atom_id res chain seq x y z
N MET A 1 -20.56 -18.82 20.87
CA MET A 1 -20.76 -18.84 22.34
C MET A 1 -22.21 -19.19 22.64
N GLN A 2 -22.46 -19.95 23.70
CA GLN A 2 -23.81 -20.40 24.10
C GLN A 2 -24.73 -19.19 24.18
N LYS A 3 -25.83 -19.22 23.42
CA LYS A 3 -26.95 -18.29 23.57
C LYS A 3 -27.38 -18.38 25.04
N ASN A 4 -26.89 -17.49 25.90
CA ASN A 4 -27.62 -17.19 27.13
C ASN A 4 -29.06 -16.95 26.69
N ASP A 5 -30.00 -17.53 27.42
CA ASP A 5 -31.39 -17.49 27.01
C ASP A 5 -31.91 -16.04 27.12
N ILE A 6 -31.73 -15.27 26.05
CA ILE A 6 -32.20 -13.90 25.95
C ILE A 6 -33.71 -13.85 25.73
N SER A 7 -34.38 -15.00 25.60
CA SER A 7 -35.83 -15.08 25.42
C SER A 7 -36.57 -14.38 26.56
N LYS A 8 -36.05 -14.44 27.80
CA LYS A 8 -36.68 -13.86 28.99
C LYS A 8 -36.70 -12.32 29.03
N TYR A 9 -35.84 -11.64 28.27
CA TYR A 9 -35.79 -10.17 28.24
C TYR A 9 -36.67 -9.62 27.13
N GLU A 10 -37.35 -8.51 27.35
CA GLU A 10 -38.08 -7.79 26.29
C GLU A 10 -37.18 -6.73 25.63
N TYR A 11 -36.30 -6.11 26.43
CA TYR A 11 -35.40 -5.05 26.02
C TYR A 11 -33.94 -5.52 26.11
N VAL A 12 -33.15 -5.20 25.08
CA VAL A 12 -31.70 -5.36 25.12
C VAL A 12 -31.08 -3.99 24.90
N SER A 13 -30.40 -3.51 25.93
CA SER A 13 -29.69 -2.24 25.97
C SER A 13 -28.22 -2.45 25.63
N PHE A 14 -27.65 -1.57 24.81
CA PHE A 14 -26.24 -1.62 24.43
C PHE A 14 -25.57 -0.29 24.74
N ASP A 15 -24.33 -0.36 25.24
CA ASP A 15 -23.40 0.76 25.08
C ASP A 15 -22.96 0.90 23.61
N VAL A 16 -22.32 2.02 23.24
CA VAL A 16 -21.87 2.30 21.87
C VAL A 16 -20.35 2.16 21.72
N PHE A 17 -19.57 2.94 22.46
CA PHE A 17 -18.14 3.09 22.22
C PHE A 17 -17.38 1.96 22.91
N ASP A 18 -16.41 1.39 22.22
CA ASP A 18 -15.72 0.16 22.61
C ASP A 18 -16.63 -1.07 22.72
N THR A 19 -17.97 -0.92 22.65
CA THR A 19 -18.98 -2.00 22.61
C THR A 19 -19.45 -2.33 21.19
N LEU A 20 -20.21 -1.44 20.55
CA LEU A 20 -20.72 -1.63 19.18
C LEU A 20 -19.72 -1.19 18.12
N ILE A 21 -18.87 -0.22 18.46
CA ILE A 21 -17.84 0.32 17.59
C ILE A 21 -16.54 0.52 18.36
N PHE A 22 -15.43 0.49 17.64
CA PHE A 22 -14.12 0.91 18.12
C PHE A 22 -13.71 2.21 17.42
N ARG A 23 -12.82 2.97 18.04
CA ARG A 23 -12.16 4.10 17.37
C ARG A 23 -10.90 3.62 16.66
N SER A 24 -10.65 4.11 15.46
CA SER A 24 -9.41 3.88 14.72
C SER A 24 -8.22 4.75 15.19
N VAL A 25 -8.27 5.33 16.39
CA VAL A 25 -7.17 6.13 16.96
C VAL A 25 -6.66 5.51 18.25
N ALA A 26 -5.40 5.78 18.60
CA ALA A 26 -4.81 5.22 19.81
C ALA A 26 -5.40 5.82 21.09
N THR A 27 -5.71 7.12 21.09
CA THR A 27 -6.46 7.76 22.16
C THR A 27 -7.59 8.64 21.59
N PRO A 28 -8.70 8.84 22.32
CA PRO A 28 -9.78 9.71 21.86
C PRO A 28 -9.32 11.14 21.54
N GLU A 29 -8.29 11.64 22.23
CA GLU A 29 -7.76 12.98 21.98
C GLU A 29 -7.09 13.14 20.61
N ASP A 30 -6.56 12.06 20.01
CA ASP A 30 -5.94 12.12 18.67
C ASP A 30 -6.95 12.59 17.60
N ILE A 31 -8.26 12.42 17.82
CA ILE A 31 -9.32 12.99 16.99
C ILE A 31 -9.12 14.49 16.82
N PHE A 32 -8.78 15.23 17.88
CA PHE A 32 -8.67 16.69 17.78
C PHE A 32 -7.43 17.15 16.98
N ILE A 33 -6.40 16.29 16.87
CA ILE A 33 -5.27 16.52 15.97
C ILE A 33 -5.74 16.43 14.52
N ILE A 34 -6.50 15.38 14.20
CA ILE A 34 -7.07 15.16 12.87
C ILE A 34 -8.01 16.31 12.48
N VAL A 35 -8.86 16.77 13.40
CA VAL A 35 -9.76 17.92 13.18
C VAL A 35 -8.97 19.18 12.80
N GLN A 36 -7.89 19.46 13.53
CA GLN A 36 -7.01 20.58 13.24
C GLN A 36 -6.40 20.47 11.83
N GLU A 37 -5.92 19.29 11.44
CA GLU A 37 -5.33 19.09 10.12
C GLU A 37 -6.34 19.21 8.97
N LEU A 38 -7.53 18.62 9.12
CA LEU A 38 -8.59 18.74 8.12
C LEU A 38 -9.09 20.18 7.99
N TYR A 39 -9.14 20.93 9.10
CA TYR A 39 -9.45 22.36 9.04
C TYR A 39 -8.40 23.13 8.21
N ILE A 40 -7.11 22.89 8.47
CA ILE A 40 -6.00 23.53 7.72
C ILE A 40 -6.09 23.15 6.24
N LYS A 41 -6.28 21.86 5.92
CA LYS A 41 -6.39 21.36 4.55
C LYS A 41 -7.58 21.98 3.80
N LYS A 42 -8.73 22.12 4.47
CA LYS A 42 -9.96 22.65 3.87
C LYS A 42 -9.96 24.17 3.70
N THR A 43 -9.28 24.91 4.58
CA THR A 43 -9.35 26.38 4.61
C THR A 43 -8.07 27.08 4.19
N GLY A 44 -6.93 26.39 4.17
CA GLY A 44 -5.60 26.98 4.05
C GLY A 44 -5.17 27.84 5.25
N CYS A 45 -6.02 27.96 6.29
CA CYS A 45 -5.79 28.82 7.44
C CYS A 45 -5.11 28.02 8.56
N THR A 46 -4.05 28.58 9.14
CA THR A 46 -3.33 27.95 10.25
C THR A 46 -4.09 28.06 11.57
N ILE A 47 -4.13 26.96 12.33
CA ILE A 47 -4.65 26.90 13.70
C ILE A 47 -3.77 25.93 14.49
N SER A 48 -2.92 26.45 15.38
CA SER A 48 -1.82 25.65 15.98
C SER A 48 -2.13 25.10 17.37
N SER A 49 -3.14 25.63 18.07
CA SER A 49 -3.45 25.26 19.46
C SER A 49 -4.78 24.53 19.64
N PHE A 50 -5.52 24.24 18.57
CA PHE A 50 -6.88 23.72 18.67
C PHE A 50 -6.98 22.45 19.50
N TYR A 51 -6.14 21.44 19.23
CA TYR A 51 -6.11 20.19 20.00
C TYR A 51 -6.01 20.44 21.53
N ARG A 52 -5.09 21.32 21.95
CA ARG A 52 -4.87 21.63 23.37
C ARG A 52 -6.03 22.43 23.95
N ASP A 53 -6.52 23.40 23.18
CA ASP A 53 -7.64 24.26 23.59
C ASP A 53 -8.93 23.44 23.74
N ARG A 54 -9.15 22.46 22.86
CA ARG A 54 -10.32 21.57 22.87
C ARG A 54 -10.34 20.64 24.10
N ILE A 55 -9.19 20.08 24.48
CA ILE A 55 -9.06 19.30 25.72
C ILE A 55 -9.30 20.18 26.95
N LYS A 56 -8.74 21.40 26.94
CA LYS A 56 -8.92 22.35 28.05
C LYS A 56 -10.38 22.81 28.17
N ALA A 57 -11.03 23.07 27.04
CA ALA A 57 -12.43 23.48 26.98
C ALA A 57 -13.35 22.44 27.63
N GLU A 58 -13.12 21.15 27.35
CA GLU A 58 -13.90 20.09 27.99
C GLU A 58 -13.72 20.06 29.51
N ARG A 59 -12.48 20.17 29.99
CA ARG A 59 -12.21 20.23 31.44
C ARG A 59 -12.90 21.41 32.10
N ILE A 60 -12.90 22.58 31.45
CA ILE A 60 -13.59 23.77 31.94
C ILE A 60 -15.10 23.52 32.00
N ALA A 61 -15.70 23.00 30.92
CA ALA A 61 -17.12 22.67 30.88
C ALA A 61 -17.49 21.68 32.00
N ARG A 62 -16.76 20.58 32.17
CA ARG A 62 -17.00 19.61 33.26
C ARG A 62 -16.92 20.25 34.64
N SER A 63 -16.00 21.21 34.84
CA SER A 63 -15.87 21.92 36.13
C SER A 63 -17.02 22.90 36.43
N GLN A 64 -17.71 23.39 35.39
CA GLN A 64 -18.88 24.27 35.53
C GLN A 64 -20.18 23.49 35.77
N HIS A 65 -20.20 22.20 35.42
CA HIS A 65 -21.36 21.32 35.51
C HIS A 65 -21.10 20.13 36.47
N ILE A 66 -20.66 20.41 37.70
CA ILE A 66 -20.33 19.35 38.68
C ILE A 66 -21.55 18.45 38.92
N GLY A 67 -21.36 17.14 38.74
CA GLY A 67 -22.40 16.13 38.96
C GLY A 67 -23.40 15.97 37.81
N GLN A 68 -23.20 16.69 36.69
CA GLN A 68 -23.95 16.50 35.45
C GLN A 68 -22.96 16.18 34.31
N ASP A 69 -23.47 15.55 33.26
CA ASP A 69 -22.70 15.43 32.02
C ASP A 69 -22.90 16.65 31.10
N ILE A 70 -21.97 16.83 30.15
CA ILE A 70 -21.84 18.03 29.32
C ILE A 70 -22.04 17.73 27.83
N THR A 71 -22.56 18.71 27.11
CA THR A 71 -22.79 18.64 25.66
C THR A 71 -21.60 19.17 24.87
N LEU A 72 -21.49 18.78 23.60
CA LEU A 72 -20.51 19.34 22.67
C LEU A 72 -20.62 20.87 22.53
N ASP A 73 -21.84 21.42 22.59
CA ASP A 73 -22.07 22.88 22.55
C ASP A 73 -21.48 23.60 23.76
N GLU A 74 -21.64 23.04 24.96
CA GLU A 74 -21.05 23.58 26.18
C GLU A 74 -19.53 23.55 26.11
N ILE A 75 -18.94 22.49 25.54
CA ILE A 75 -17.50 22.42 25.30
C ILE A 75 -17.06 23.54 24.35
N TYR A 76 -17.70 23.65 23.18
CA TYR A 76 -17.33 24.64 22.17
C TYR A 76 -17.54 26.09 22.64
N SER A 77 -18.48 26.33 23.56
CA SER A 77 -18.68 27.66 24.17
C SER A 77 -17.47 28.15 24.98
N GLN A 78 -16.59 27.25 25.44
CA GLN A 78 -15.38 27.61 26.19
C GLN A 78 -14.20 27.97 25.28
N LEU A 79 -14.31 27.72 23.97
CA LEU A 79 -13.25 27.99 23.00
C LEU A 79 -13.28 29.44 22.52
N LYS A 80 -12.09 30.04 22.35
CA LYS A 80 -11.91 31.46 21.99
C LYS A 80 -11.58 31.67 20.51
N TYR A 81 -12.38 31.07 19.62
CA TYR A 81 -12.26 31.26 18.17
C TYR A 81 -13.42 32.09 17.62
N LYS A 82 -13.29 32.59 16.39
CA LYS A 82 -14.39 33.27 15.68
C LYS A 82 -15.56 32.30 15.47
N ALA A 83 -16.79 32.81 15.42
CA ALA A 83 -17.99 31.99 15.30
C ALA A 83 -17.96 31.04 14.09
N ASP A 84 -17.57 31.52 12.92
CA ASP A 84 -17.47 30.68 11.71
C ASP A 84 -16.41 29.58 11.84
N THR A 85 -15.29 29.89 12.48
CA THR A 85 -14.22 28.91 12.78
C THR A 85 -14.73 27.85 13.76
N LEU A 86 -15.43 28.24 14.83
CA LEU A 86 -16.02 27.30 15.79
C LEU A 86 -17.03 26.37 15.13
N LYS A 87 -17.92 26.93 14.29
CA LYS A 87 -18.92 26.15 13.56
C LYS A 87 -18.24 25.09 12.68
N LEU A 88 -17.27 25.51 11.87
CA LEU A 88 -16.56 24.59 10.97
C LEU A 88 -15.74 23.54 11.74
N LEU A 89 -15.05 23.91 12.82
CA LEU A 89 -14.32 22.95 13.65
C LEU A 89 -15.26 21.92 14.28
N LYS A 90 -16.44 22.35 14.76
CA LYS A 90 -17.45 21.45 15.32
C LYS A 90 -18.00 20.47 14.28
N GLU A 91 -18.28 20.96 13.08
CA GLU A 91 -18.71 20.12 11.94
C GLU A 91 -17.62 19.10 11.57
N ILE A 92 -16.35 19.53 11.54
CA ILE A 92 -15.21 18.63 11.29
C ILE A 92 -15.06 17.62 12.43
N GLU A 93 -15.20 18.00 13.71
CA GLU A 93 -15.10 17.07 14.84
C GLU A 93 -16.16 15.97 14.77
N ILE A 94 -17.41 16.32 14.51
CA ILE A 94 -18.50 15.34 14.34
C ILE A 94 -18.21 14.40 13.16
N TYR A 95 -17.74 14.95 12.04
CA TYR A 95 -17.35 14.16 10.87
C TYR A 95 -16.19 13.20 11.19
N VAL A 96 -15.12 13.70 11.83
CA VAL A 96 -13.95 12.89 12.16
C VAL A 96 -14.30 11.79 13.15
N GLU A 97 -15.09 12.07 14.18
CA GLU A 97 -15.60 11.03 15.09
C GLU A 97 -16.35 9.94 14.32
N LEU A 98 -17.23 10.32 13.38
CA LEU A 98 -18.08 9.37 12.66
C LEU A 98 -17.25 8.49 11.73
N GLU A 99 -16.26 9.07 11.06
CA GLU A 99 -15.42 8.31 10.14
C GLU A 99 -14.37 7.43 10.82
N ASN A 100 -14.00 7.76 12.06
CA ASN A 100 -13.14 6.92 12.90
C ASN A 100 -13.88 5.77 13.61
N CYS A 101 -15.21 5.69 13.51
CA CYS A 101 -15.97 4.58 14.08
C CYS A 101 -15.88 3.34 13.19
N ILE A 102 -15.27 2.29 13.72
CA ILE A 102 -15.14 0.96 13.10
C ILE A 102 -16.13 -0.01 13.77
N PRO A 103 -16.96 -0.75 13.02
CA PRO A 103 -17.91 -1.68 13.61
C PRO A 103 -17.22 -2.81 14.38
N ASN A 104 -17.67 -3.06 15.61
CA ASN A 104 -17.49 -4.36 16.25
C ASN A 104 -18.48 -5.35 15.61
N ALA A 105 -18.11 -5.93 14.48
CA ALA A 105 -19.02 -6.70 13.63
C ALA A 105 -19.82 -7.78 14.38
N PRO A 106 -19.21 -8.61 15.25
CA PRO A 106 -19.96 -9.57 16.08
C PRO A 106 -21.06 -8.95 16.94
N MET A 107 -20.84 -7.74 17.47
CA MET A 107 -21.83 -7.04 18.29
C MET A 107 -22.94 -6.41 17.43
N VAL A 108 -22.58 -5.82 16.29
CA VAL A 108 -23.56 -5.26 15.32
C VAL A 108 -24.49 -6.37 14.80
N GLU A 109 -23.94 -7.52 14.43
CA GLU A 109 -24.71 -8.70 14.03
C GLU A 109 -25.66 -9.17 15.14
N PHE A 110 -25.20 -9.13 16.39
CA PHE A 110 -26.02 -9.52 17.53
C PHE A 110 -27.16 -8.55 17.83
N VAL A 111 -26.94 -7.23 17.69
CA VAL A 111 -28.03 -6.24 17.77
C VAL A 111 -29.12 -6.58 16.75
N ASN A 112 -28.73 -6.88 15.51
CA ASN A 112 -29.66 -7.25 14.45
C ASN A 112 -30.36 -8.58 14.72
N TYR A 113 -29.67 -9.56 15.29
CA TYR A 113 -30.27 -10.83 15.74
C TYR A 113 -31.32 -10.61 16.84
N CYS A 114 -30.99 -9.82 17.88
CA CYS A 114 -31.92 -9.47 18.96
C CYS A 114 -33.21 -8.83 18.39
N ARG A 115 -33.06 -7.90 17.45
CA ARG A 115 -34.19 -7.29 16.76
C ARG A 115 -34.99 -8.33 15.95
N GLY A 116 -34.31 -9.23 15.24
CA GLY A 116 -34.92 -10.28 14.43
C GLY A 116 -35.79 -11.27 15.22
N ILE A 117 -35.46 -11.51 16.49
CA ILE A 117 -36.28 -12.33 17.40
C ILE A 117 -37.29 -11.51 18.22
N GLY A 118 -37.54 -10.25 17.84
CA GLY A 118 -38.57 -9.39 18.41
C GLY A 118 -38.20 -8.59 19.65
N LYS A 119 -36.91 -8.52 20.03
CA LYS A 119 -36.48 -7.67 21.15
C LYS A 119 -36.51 -6.19 20.79
N LYS A 120 -36.76 -5.34 21.79
CA LYS A 120 -36.61 -3.90 21.68
C LYS A 120 -35.16 -3.51 21.91
N ILE A 121 -34.58 -2.76 20.98
CA ILE A 121 -33.18 -2.33 21.05
C ILE A 121 -33.12 -0.97 21.71
N VAL A 122 -32.38 -0.89 22.82
CA VAL A 122 -32.10 0.36 23.54
C VAL A 122 -30.62 0.67 23.41
N ILE A 123 -30.28 1.94 23.22
CA ILE A 123 -28.89 2.41 23.28
C ILE A 123 -28.73 3.33 24.48
N THR A 124 -27.70 3.08 25.29
CA THR A 124 -27.40 3.84 26.51
C THR A 124 -25.90 4.15 26.55
N THR A 125 -25.52 5.41 26.36
CA THR A 125 -24.10 5.77 26.19
C THR A 125 -23.71 7.06 26.93
N ASP A 126 -22.49 7.06 27.49
CA ASP A 126 -21.92 8.20 28.21
C ASP A 126 -21.09 9.08 27.27
N MET A 127 -21.73 10.02 26.56
CA MET A 127 -21.10 10.82 25.51
C MET A 127 -21.63 12.25 25.39
N TYR A 128 -20.71 13.16 25.03
CA TYR A 128 -21.02 14.56 24.75
C TYR A 128 -21.52 14.83 23.32
N LEU A 129 -21.46 13.83 22.42
CA LEU A 129 -21.84 13.97 21.02
C LEU A 129 -23.36 14.09 20.86
N PRO A 130 -23.84 14.88 19.87
CA PRO A 130 -25.27 15.13 19.69
C PRO A 130 -26.00 13.89 19.16
N ARG A 131 -27.31 13.77 19.41
CA ARG A 131 -28.16 12.70 18.85
C ARG A 131 -28.04 12.50 17.33
N SER A 132 -27.88 13.58 16.57
CA SER A 132 -27.70 13.51 15.11
C SER A 132 -26.43 12.76 14.68
N PHE A 133 -25.39 12.71 15.53
CA PHE A 133 -24.22 11.86 15.31
C PHE A 133 -24.60 10.39 15.41
N PHE A 134 -25.31 10.00 16.46
CA PHE A 134 -25.71 8.60 16.69
C PHE A 134 -26.69 8.10 15.63
N GLU A 135 -27.60 8.95 15.16
CA GLU A 135 -28.50 8.61 14.04
C GLU A 135 -27.70 8.28 12.76
N GLN A 136 -26.67 9.07 12.45
CA GLN A 136 -25.77 8.80 11.32
C GLN A 136 -24.93 7.54 11.56
N LEU A 137 -24.42 7.34 12.78
CA LEU A 137 -23.68 6.15 13.16
C LEU A 137 -24.52 4.88 13.00
N PHE A 138 -25.75 4.86 13.52
CA PHE A 138 -26.62 3.69 13.40
C PHE A 138 -27.01 3.40 11.95
N ASN A 139 -27.24 4.44 11.13
CA ASN A 139 -27.42 4.28 9.70
C ASN A 139 -26.18 3.65 9.04
N LYS A 140 -24.98 4.12 9.39
CA LYS A 140 -23.69 3.56 8.91
C LYS A 140 -23.51 2.08 9.30
N LEU A 141 -23.97 1.70 10.51
CA LEU A 141 -23.88 0.33 11.02
C LEU A 141 -25.05 -0.58 10.58
N GLY A 142 -26.09 -0.02 9.94
CA GLY A 142 -27.32 -0.75 9.64
C GLY A 142 -28.12 -1.15 10.89
N ILE A 143 -27.96 -0.44 12.00
CA ILE A 143 -28.65 -0.68 13.28
C ILE A 143 -29.95 0.13 13.34
N LYS A 144 -31.02 -0.48 13.86
CA LYS A 144 -32.27 0.20 14.20
C LYS A 144 -32.50 0.14 15.71
N ALA A 145 -32.20 1.23 16.39
CA ALA A 145 -32.53 1.43 17.80
C ALA A 145 -33.99 1.87 17.95
N ASP A 146 -34.71 1.31 18.93
CA ASP A 146 -36.05 1.77 19.29
C ASP A 146 -35.99 2.94 20.29
N PHE A 147 -34.94 2.99 21.11
CA PHE A 147 -34.72 4.05 22.11
C PHE A 147 -33.24 4.42 22.21
N LEU A 148 -32.94 5.70 22.50
CA LEU A 148 -31.58 6.22 22.64
C LEU A 148 -31.49 7.20 23.80
N PHE A 149 -30.67 6.84 24.80
CA PHE A 149 -30.34 7.61 25.99
C PHE A 149 -28.87 8.03 25.93
N ILE A 150 -28.63 9.34 25.88
CA ILE A 150 -27.29 9.93 25.83
C ILE A 150 -27.10 10.71 27.14
N SER A 151 -26.02 10.43 27.86
CA SER A 151 -25.75 11.05 29.16
C SER A 151 -25.76 12.57 29.14
N SER A 152 -25.21 13.20 28.09
CA SER A 152 -25.17 14.66 27.96
C SER A 152 -26.55 15.29 27.75
N GLU A 153 -27.47 14.58 27.09
CA GLU A 153 -28.87 15.02 26.93
C GLU A 153 -29.67 14.81 28.22
N GLU A 154 -29.43 13.70 28.93
CA GLU A 154 -30.12 13.36 30.18
C GLU A 154 -29.48 13.96 31.43
N ARG A 155 -28.31 14.59 31.28
CA ARG A 155 -27.46 15.17 32.34
C ARG A 155 -26.95 14.17 33.39
N GLU A 156 -27.07 12.87 33.15
CA GLU A 156 -26.69 11.82 34.08
C GLU A 156 -25.95 10.69 33.37
N THR A 157 -24.98 10.07 34.05
CA THR A 157 -24.08 9.07 33.47
C THR A 157 -24.41 7.65 33.94
N LYS A 158 -24.03 6.64 33.15
CA LYS A 158 -24.01 5.23 33.58
C LYS A 158 -23.06 5.05 34.77
N ARG A 159 -21.93 5.75 34.78
CA ARG A 159 -20.99 5.76 35.92
C ARG A 159 -21.66 6.07 37.27
N SER A 160 -22.65 6.96 37.27
CA SER A 160 -23.42 7.30 38.47
C SER A 160 -24.56 6.31 38.79
N GLY A 161 -24.88 5.41 37.86
CA GLY A 161 -26.03 4.50 37.89
C GLY A 161 -27.37 5.16 37.52
N LYS A 162 -27.46 6.48 37.54
CA LYS A 162 -28.73 7.21 37.37
C LYS A 162 -29.26 7.17 35.93
N LEU A 163 -28.39 7.04 34.92
CA LEU A 163 -28.87 6.93 33.54
C LEU A 163 -29.73 5.68 33.32
N PHE A 164 -29.40 4.56 34.00
CA PHE A 164 -30.25 3.36 34.00
C PHE A 164 -31.60 3.59 34.70
N GLN A 165 -31.64 4.39 35.77
CA GLN A 165 -32.90 4.75 36.44
C GLN A 165 -33.80 5.58 35.52
N ILE A 166 -33.21 6.53 34.79
CA ILE A 166 -33.92 7.32 33.78
C ILE A 166 -34.47 6.41 32.68
N LEU A 167 -33.67 5.46 32.19
CA LEU A 167 -34.09 4.47 31.19
C LEU A 167 -35.30 3.67 31.68
N LEU A 168 -35.22 3.04 32.86
CA LEU A 168 -36.30 2.22 33.40
C LEU A 168 -37.58 3.04 33.60
N LYS A 169 -37.44 4.28 34.08
CA LYS A 169 -38.56 5.20 34.31
C LYS A 169 -39.22 5.65 33.00
N LYS A 170 -38.44 6.06 31.98
CA LYS A 170 -38.99 6.55 30.71
C LYS A 170 -39.60 5.43 29.88
N LEU A 171 -39.02 4.24 29.91
CA LEU A 171 -39.59 3.05 29.25
C LEU A 171 -40.76 2.45 30.04
N ASN A 172 -40.85 2.73 31.35
CA ASN A 172 -41.83 2.17 32.27
C ASN A 172 -41.78 0.63 32.29
N VAL A 173 -40.57 0.08 32.49
CA VAL A 173 -40.31 -1.37 32.46
C VAL A 173 -39.65 -1.86 33.75
N PRO A 174 -39.93 -3.10 34.20
CA PRO A 174 -39.17 -3.74 35.26
C PRO A 174 -37.72 -4.02 34.85
N ALA A 175 -36.77 -3.78 35.76
CA ALA A 175 -35.36 -3.99 35.48
C ALA A 175 -35.01 -5.42 35.04
N ALA A 176 -35.69 -6.43 35.57
CA ALA A 176 -35.53 -7.84 35.20
C ALA A 176 -35.91 -8.18 33.74
N GLN A 177 -36.59 -7.28 33.02
CA GLN A 177 -36.90 -7.44 31.59
C GLN A 177 -35.86 -6.81 30.67
N VAL A 178 -34.84 -6.17 31.24
CA VAL A 178 -33.76 -5.50 30.52
C VAL A 178 -32.47 -6.28 30.70
N LEU A 179 -31.78 -6.52 29.59
CA LEU A 179 -30.39 -6.95 29.56
C LEU A 179 -29.54 -5.79 29.04
N HIS A 180 -28.48 -5.40 29.74
CA HIS A 180 -27.50 -4.43 29.24
C HIS A 180 -26.21 -5.11 28.79
N ILE A 181 -25.63 -4.66 27.68
CA ILE A 181 -24.35 -5.16 27.17
C ILE A 181 -23.41 -3.99 26.92
N GLY A 182 -22.22 -4.06 27.50
CA GLY A 182 -21.21 -3.00 27.39
C GLY A 182 -19.79 -3.51 27.61
N ASP A 183 -18.84 -2.59 27.73
CA ASP A 183 -17.40 -2.89 27.80
C ASP A 183 -16.78 -2.58 29.17
N ASP A 184 -17.35 -1.63 29.91
CA ASP A 184 -16.77 -1.15 31.17
C ASP A 184 -17.36 -1.89 32.38
N ASP A 185 -16.48 -2.55 33.15
CA ASP A 185 -16.84 -3.31 34.36
C ASP A 185 -17.66 -2.50 35.36
N ASN A 186 -17.35 -1.20 35.52
CA ASN A 186 -18.07 -0.36 36.47
C ASN A 186 -19.35 0.20 35.84
N ASN A 187 -19.24 0.91 34.73
CA ASN A 187 -20.32 1.70 34.15
C ASN A 187 -21.40 0.81 33.53
N ASP A 188 -21.02 -0.29 32.87
CA ASP A 188 -21.96 -1.14 32.13
C ASP A 188 -22.36 -2.36 32.93
N ILE A 189 -21.41 -3.00 33.61
CA ILE A 189 -21.68 -4.26 34.31
C ILE A 189 -22.22 -3.98 35.72
N TYR A 190 -21.40 -3.39 36.59
CA TYR A 190 -21.74 -3.18 38.00
C TYR A 190 -22.91 -2.20 38.19
N GLN A 191 -22.90 -1.05 37.50
CA GLN A 191 -23.96 -0.06 37.67
C GLN A 191 -25.30 -0.49 37.09
N ALA A 192 -25.34 -1.31 36.03
CA ALA A 192 -26.58 -1.94 35.58
C ALA A 192 -27.13 -2.91 36.64
N MET A 193 -26.28 -3.79 37.18
CA MET A 193 -26.66 -4.75 38.23
C MET A 193 -27.17 -4.05 39.51
N ASN A 194 -26.55 -2.95 39.93
CA ASN A 194 -27.01 -2.15 41.07
C ASN A 194 -28.43 -1.58 40.88
N ASN A 195 -28.87 -1.40 39.63
CA ASN A 195 -30.22 -0.96 39.29
C ASN A 195 -31.16 -2.14 38.98
N GLY A 196 -30.74 -3.38 39.26
CA GLY A 196 -31.52 -4.60 39.05
C GLY A 196 -31.61 -5.07 37.61
N ILE A 197 -30.77 -4.53 36.72
CA ILE A 197 -30.68 -4.90 35.29
C ILE A 197 -29.63 -6.01 35.15
N ASP A 198 -29.96 -7.11 34.46
CA ASP A 198 -28.98 -8.13 34.11
C ASP A 198 -27.96 -7.54 33.12
N SER A 199 -26.66 -7.84 33.25
CA SER A 199 -25.64 -7.30 32.36
C SER A 199 -24.63 -8.35 31.87
N LEU A 200 -24.06 -8.11 30.70
CA LEU A 200 -23.02 -8.94 30.07
C LEU A 200 -21.93 -8.07 29.43
N GLU A 201 -20.71 -8.58 29.41
CA GLU A 201 -19.62 -7.98 28.65
C GLU A 201 -19.79 -8.23 27.14
N ARG A 202 -19.36 -7.27 26.33
CA ARG A 202 -19.23 -7.40 24.87
C ARG A 202 -18.30 -8.56 24.45
N TRP A 203 -18.28 -8.84 23.15
CA TRP A 203 -17.28 -9.70 22.53
C TRP A 203 -16.75 -9.08 21.24
N TYR A 204 -15.61 -9.57 20.75
CA TYR A 204 -14.94 -9.13 19.52
C TYR A 204 -14.06 -10.28 18.98
N ASP A 205 -13.65 -10.22 17.70
CA ASP A 205 -12.98 -11.33 16.99
C ASP A 205 -11.57 -10.99 16.49
N TRP A 206 -10.95 -9.96 17.07
CA TRP A 206 -9.79 -9.29 16.48
C TRP A 206 -8.53 -9.66 17.26
N ASN A 207 -7.42 -9.85 16.54
CA ASN A 207 -6.15 -10.22 17.16
C ASN A 207 -5.63 -9.02 17.94
N ALA A 208 -5.60 -9.12 19.27
CA ALA A 208 -5.07 -8.09 20.15
C ALA A 208 -3.54 -8.03 20.04
N LEU A 209 -3.04 -7.37 19.00
CA LEU A 209 -1.70 -6.81 19.05
C LEU A 209 -1.80 -5.51 19.85
N GLN A 210 -1.05 -5.41 20.95
CA GLN A 210 -1.01 -4.19 21.74
C GLN A 210 -0.57 -3.04 20.85
N ASN A 211 -1.41 -2.01 20.72
CA ASN A 211 -1.03 -0.77 20.05
C ASN A 211 0.17 -0.18 20.80
N VAL A 212 1.34 -0.15 20.15
CA VAL A 212 2.46 0.63 20.64
C VAL A 212 2.16 2.08 20.29
N VAL A 213 1.78 2.87 21.29
CA VAL A 213 1.54 4.31 21.09
C VAL A 213 2.88 4.97 20.78
N THR A 214 3.03 5.44 19.55
CA THR A 214 4.17 6.26 19.11
C THR A 214 3.82 7.74 19.22
N SER A 215 4.81 8.61 18.99
CA SER A 215 4.58 10.05 18.94
C SER A 215 3.87 10.52 17.68
N SER A 216 3.69 9.65 16.68
CA SER A 216 3.06 9.97 15.41
C SER A 216 1.61 9.51 15.42
N TYR A 217 0.67 10.47 15.42
CA TYR A 217 -0.76 10.15 15.41
C TYR A 217 -1.17 9.41 14.12
N ILE A 218 -0.51 9.66 12.99
CA ILE A 218 -0.73 8.93 11.71
C ILE A 218 -0.32 7.47 11.87
N GLU A 219 0.82 7.22 12.51
CA GLU A 219 1.33 5.87 12.75
C GLU A 219 0.39 5.10 13.68
N ASN A 220 0.00 5.74 14.78
CA ASN A 220 -0.99 5.22 15.71
C ASN A 220 -2.33 4.91 15.03
N HIS A 221 -2.78 5.77 14.12
CA HIS A 221 -4.03 5.58 13.38
C HIS A 221 -3.93 4.36 12.45
N ILE A 222 -2.84 4.22 11.68
CA ILE A 222 -2.63 3.07 10.80
C ILE A 222 -2.48 1.77 11.62
N ASP A 223 -1.78 1.80 12.74
CA ASP A 223 -1.61 0.62 13.59
C ASP A 223 -2.92 0.23 14.28
N SER A 224 -3.71 1.21 14.71
CA SER A 224 -5.06 0.98 15.22
C SER A 224 -5.91 0.34 14.12
N LEU A 225 -5.96 0.92 12.91
CA LEU A 225 -6.67 0.32 11.77
C LEU A 225 -6.16 -1.09 11.45
N SER A 226 -4.84 -1.33 11.53
CA SER A 226 -4.25 -2.65 11.31
C SER A 226 -4.79 -3.64 12.32
N CYS A 227 -4.74 -3.34 13.61
CA CYS A 227 -5.27 -4.21 14.67
C CYS A 227 -6.78 -4.44 14.49
N LEU A 228 -7.49 -3.39 14.08
CA LEU A 228 -8.92 -3.43 13.90
C LEU A 228 -9.29 -4.33 12.69
N TYR A 229 -8.68 -4.15 11.54
CA TYR A 229 -9.00 -4.97 10.37
C TYR A 229 -8.41 -6.39 10.42
N ASN A 230 -7.52 -6.70 11.38
CA ASN A 230 -6.81 -7.97 11.45
C ASN A 230 -7.63 -9.05 12.15
N ARG A 231 -7.91 -10.13 11.42
CA ARG A 231 -8.64 -11.29 11.94
C ARG A 231 -7.68 -12.43 12.28
N ILE A 232 -8.06 -13.24 13.26
CA ILE A 232 -7.29 -14.40 13.71
C ILE A 232 -7.02 -15.38 12.56
N GLU A 233 -7.94 -15.48 11.62
CA GLU A 233 -7.93 -16.41 10.48
C GLU A 233 -6.94 -16.00 9.36
N PHE A 234 -6.46 -14.76 9.36
CA PHE A 234 -5.61 -14.24 8.30
C PHE A 234 -4.17 -14.77 8.39
N ASP A 235 -3.50 -14.87 7.24
CA ASP A 235 -2.05 -15.01 7.20
C ASP A 235 -1.43 -13.73 7.76
N GLN A 236 -0.93 -13.80 8.99
CA GLN A 236 -0.47 -12.63 9.74
C GLN A 236 0.73 -11.94 9.08
N SER A 237 1.57 -12.71 8.36
CA SER A 237 2.71 -12.15 7.65
C SER A 237 2.26 -11.37 6.43
N ALA A 238 1.44 -12.00 5.57
CA ALA A 238 0.90 -11.34 4.39
C ALA A 238 0.04 -10.14 4.77
N TYR A 239 -0.74 -10.24 5.85
CA TYR A 239 -1.53 -9.14 6.40
C TYR A 239 -0.64 -7.98 6.82
N ASN A 240 0.38 -8.21 7.64
CA ASN A 240 1.25 -7.14 8.11
C ASN A 240 2.03 -6.49 6.95
N ILE A 241 2.53 -7.26 5.98
CA ILE A 241 3.23 -6.72 4.81
C ILE A 241 2.28 -5.94 3.90
N GLY A 242 1.11 -6.51 3.59
CA GLY A 242 0.14 -5.87 2.71
C GLY A 242 -0.53 -4.65 3.35
N PHE A 243 -1.16 -4.83 4.50
CA PHE A 243 -1.96 -3.80 5.17
C PHE A 243 -1.09 -2.71 5.78
N SER A 244 -0.06 -3.08 6.57
CA SER A 244 0.64 -2.14 7.44
C SER A 244 1.90 -1.55 6.82
N ILE A 245 2.47 -2.17 5.78
CA ILE A 245 3.69 -1.72 5.11
C ILE A 245 3.40 -1.21 3.69
N LEU A 246 2.86 -2.04 2.81
CA LEU A 246 2.62 -1.67 1.41
C LEU A 246 1.41 -0.74 1.24
N GLY A 247 0.33 -0.97 2.00
CA GLY A 247 -0.89 -0.19 1.96
C GLY A 247 -0.63 1.32 2.06
N PRO A 248 -0.01 1.82 3.14
CA PRO A 248 0.29 3.24 3.30
C PRO A 248 1.20 3.81 2.20
N LEU A 249 2.17 3.01 1.73
CA LEU A 249 3.08 3.44 0.66
C LEU A 249 2.34 3.61 -0.67
N ILE A 250 1.52 2.64 -1.04
CA ILE A 250 0.78 2.64 -2.31
C ILE A 250 -0.36 3.66 -2.25
N TYR A 251 -0.99 3.87 -1.10
CA TYR A 251 -1.97 4.93 -0.89
C TYR A 251 -1.38 6.31 -1.18
N ASP A 252 -0.25 6.67 -0.55
CA ASP A 252 0.41 7.94 -0.81
C ASP A 252 0.89 8.05 -2.26
N PHE A 253 1.42 6.97 -2.83
CA PHE A 253 1.85 6.96 -4.23
C PHE A 253 0.68 7.21 -5.19
N CYS A 254 -0.48 6.59 -4.97
CA CYS A 254 -1.66 6.79 -5.82
C CYS A 254 -2.23 8.22 -5.69
N ASN A 255 -2.23 8.80 -4.49
CA ASN A 255 -2.60 10.20 -4.31
C ASN A 255 -1.64 11.14 -5.04
N TRP A 256 -0.33 10.89 -4.91
CA TRP A 256 0.67 11.61 -5.67
C TRP A 256 0.51 11.44 -7.19
N LEU A 257 0.18 10.24 -7.66
CA LEU A 257 -0.12 10.00 -9.09
C LEU A 257 -1.29 10.85 -9.57
N HIS A 258 -2.37 10.92 -8.78
CA HIS A 258 -3.53 11.74 -9.10
C HIS A 258 -3.17 13.24 -9.14
N GLU A 259 -2.41 13.73 -8.15
CA GLU A 259 -1.93 15.11 -8.14
C GLU A 259 -1.02 15.44 -9.33
N GLU A 260 -0.06 14.56 -9.66
CA GLU A 260 0.80 14.74 -10.82
C GLU A 260 0.02 14.63 -12.13
N ARG A 261 -1.00 13.76 -12.20
CA ARG A 261 -1.90 13.69 -13.36
C ARG A 261 -2.52 15.05 -13.64
N LEU A 262 -3.11 15.68 -12.63
CA LEU A 262 -3.74 17.00 -12.76
C LEU A 262 -2.70 18.08 -13.07
N LYS A 263 -1.60 18.13 -12.33
CA LYS A 263 -0.54 19.14 -12.48
C LYS A 263 0.11 19.11 -13.86
N GLN A 264 0.33 17.92 -14.40
CA GLN A 264 0.98 17.73 -15.69
C GLN A 264 -0.02 17.73 -16.86
N ASN A 265 -1.33 17.86 -16.61
CA ASN A 265 -2.41 17.72 -17.59
C ASN A 265 -2.29 16.39 -18.36
N ILE A 266 -2.20 15.28 -17.63
CA ILE A 266 -2.15 13.93 -18.19
C ILE A 266 -3.58 13.46 -18.47
N ASP A 267 -3.84 13.14 -19.73
CA ASP A 267 -5.15 12.71 -20.22
C ASP A 267 -5.43 11.24 -19.87
N LYS A 268 -4.40 10.38 -19.88
CA LYS A 268 -4.56 8.93 -19.64
C LYS A 268 -3.40 8.35 -18.85
N LEU A 269 -3.69 7.53 -17.85
CA LEU A 269 -2.68 6.75 -17.12
C LEU A 269 -2.58 5.33 -17.69
N LEU A 270 -1.36 4.89 -18.00
CA LEU A 270 -1.08 3.53 -18.43
C LEU A 270 -0.10 2.87 -17.45
N PHE A 271 -0.60 1.90 -16.69
CA PHE A 271 0.19 1.11 -15.75
C PHE A 271 0.94 0.00 -16.50
N VAL A 272 2.27 0.00 -16.39
CA VAL A 272 3.12 -0.96 -17.09
C VAL A 272 3.07 -2.32 -16.41
N ALA A 273 3.00 -3.39 -17.20
CA ALA A 273 2.77 -4.74 -16.70
C ALA A 273 3.85 -5.27 -15.74
N ARG A 274 3.50 -6.33 -15.01
CA ARG A 274 4.19 -6.84 -13.80
C ARG A 274 3.99 -5.91 -12.61
N GLU A 275 4.79 -4.87 -12.46
CA GLU A 275 4.82 -4.00 -11.26
C GLU A 275 3.60 -3.07 -11.18
N GLY A 276 3.03 -2.69 -12.32
CA GLY A 276 1.83 -1.86 -12.36
C GLY A 276 0.55 -2.58 -11.96
N TYR A 277 0.56 -3.91 -11.76
CA TYR A 277 -0.66 -4.70 -11.55
C TYR A 277 -1.39 -4.32 -10.26
N LEU A 278 -0.68 -4.37 -9.12
CA LEU A 278 -1.25 -3.94 -7.85
C LEU A 278 -1.55 -2.44 -7.85
N LEU A 279 -0.66 -1.64 -8.42
CA LEU A 279 -0.79 -0.18 -8.47
C LEU A 279 -2.05 0.26 -9.22
N GLU A 280 -2.37 -0.35 -10.36
CA GLU A 280 -3.58 -0.06 -11.12
C GLU A 280 -4.83 -0.38 -10.31
N LYS A 281 -4.87 -1.55 -9.65
CA LYS A 281 -6.00 -1.95 -8.80
C LYS A 281 -6.21 -0.97 -7.65
N CYS A 282 -5.14 -0.57 -6.97
CA CYS A 282 -5.20 0.39 -5.87
C CYS A 282 -5.64 1.78 -6.38
N TYR A 283 -5.13 2.23 -7.53
CA TYR A 283 -5.51 3.50 -8.12
C TYR A 283 -6.99 3.55 -8.51
N LYS A 284 -7.48 2.52 -9.22
CA LYS A 284 -8.91 2.39 -9.57
C LYS A 284 -9.81 2.27 -8.35
N CYS A 285 -9.32 1.69 -7.25
CA CYS A 285 -10.03 1.65 -5.99
C CYS A 285 -10.18 3.07 -5.39
N LEU A 286 -9.12 3.89 -5.44
CA LEU A 286 -9.14 5.26 -4.94
C LEU A 286 -9.94 6.23 -5.81
N TYR A 287 -9.80 6.13 -7.14
CA TYR A 287 -10.36 7.05 -8.12
C TYR A 287 -11.24 6.32 -9.16
N PRO A 288 -12.35 5.65 -8.73
CA PRO A 288 -13.20 4.84 -9.62
C PRO A 288 -13.92 5.65 -10.70
N GLU A 289 -14.07 6.96 -10.50
CA GLU A 289 -14.66 7.90 -11.46
C GLU A 289 -13.73 8.22 -12.64
N GLU A 290 -12.43 7.93 -12.54
CA GLU A 290 -11.47 8.17 -13.62
C GLU A 290 -11.49 7.03 -14.65
N ALA A 291 -12.15 7.26 -15.79
CA ALA A 291 -12.28 6.27 -16.86
C ALA A 291 -10.97 6.04 -17.65
N ASP A 292 -10.11 7.06 -17.75
CA ASP A 292 -8.89 7.03 -18.57
C ASP A 292 -7.69 6.44 -17.81
N VAL A 293 -7.85 5.20 -17.36
CA VAL A 293 -6.84 4.39 -16.68
C VAL A 293 -6.76 2.99 -17.30
N GLY A 294 -5.61 2.67 -17.89
CA GLY A 294 -5.36 1.41 -18.57
C GLY A 294 -4.13 0.65 -18.06
N TYR A 295 -4.01 -0.59 -18.52
CA TYR A 295 -2.90 -1.49 -18.25
C TYR A 295 -2.20 -1.86 -19.56
N ILE A 296 -0.87 -1.78 -19.61
CA ILE A 296 -0.12 -2.01 -20.84
C ILE A 296 1.08 -2.96 -20.64
N PHE A 297 1.17 -3.96 -21.50
CA PHE A 297 2.29 -4.89 -21.55
C PHE A 297 3.43 -4.28 -22.33
N LEU A 298 4.40 -3.69 -21.63
CA LEU A 298 5.64 -3.18 -22.21
C LEU A 298 6.83 -3.60 -21.36
N ASN A 299 7.87 -4.11 -22.01
CA ASN A 299 9.16 -4.35 -21.41
C ASN A 299 10.26 -4.35 -22.49
N LYS A 300 11.53 -4.49 -22.07
CA LYS A 300 12.67 -4.50 -22.99
C LYS A 300 12.61 -5.63 -24.04
N ASN A 301 12.00 -6.77 -23.74
CA ASN A 301 11.88 -7.88 -24.71
C ASN A 301 10.94 -7.49 -25.86
N LEU A 302 9.80 -6.87 -25.54
CA LEU A 302 8.83 -6.41 -26.53
C LEU A 302 9.35 -5.25 -27.39
N LEU A 303 10.20 -4.38 -26.82
CA LEU A 303 10.72 -3.20 -27.52
C LEU A 303 12.02 -3.47 -28.30
N ARG A 304 12.80 -4.48 -27.93
CA ARG A 304 14.13 -4.78 -28.50
C ARG A 304 14.10 -4.96 -30.01
N LEU A 305 13.35 -5.96 -30.49
CA LEU A 305 13.36 -6.31 -31.91
C LEU A 305 12.72 -5.24 -32.79
N PRO A 306 11.57 -4.64 -32.43
CA PRO A 306 11.01 -3.50 -33.15
C PRO A 306 12.01 -2.36 -33.31
N LEU A 307 12.64 -1.91 -32.21
CA LEU A 307 13.56 -0.78 -32.25
C LEU A 307 14.84 -1.11 -33.05
N THR A 308 15.36 -2.33 -32.91
CA THR A 308 16.52 -2.78 -33.71
C THR A 308 16.21 -2.77 -35.21
N TYR A 309 14.98 -3.15 -35.60
CA TYR A 309 14.54 -3.12 -37.00
C TYR A 309 14.43 -1.70 -37.55
N GLU A 310 13.83 -0.76 -36.82
CA GLU A 310 13.63 0.61 -37.30
C GLU A 310 14.95 1.38 -37.43
N GLN A 311 15.85 1.28 -36.44
CA GLN A 311 17.11 2.03 -36.46
C GLN A 311 18.25 1.32 -37.20
N LYS A 312 18.08 0.03 -37.54
CA LYS A 312 19.09 -0.80 -38.23
C LYS A 312 20.48 -0.72 -37.61
N THR A 313 20.55 -0.58 -36.28
CA THR A 313 21.78 -0.35 -35.54
C THR A 313 21.98 -1.41 -34.46
N LEU A 314 23.17 -2.01 -34.46
CA LEU A 314 23.52 -3.08 -33.54
C LEU A 314 23.69 -2.61 -32.08
N THR A 315 24.09 -1.35 -31.86
CA THR A 315 24.26 -0.74 -30.53
C THR A 315 23.00 -0.86 -29.67
N ILE A 316 21.83 -0.58 -30.25
CA ILE A 316 20.55 -0.67 -29.54
C ILE A 316 20.26 -2.08 -29.10
N TYR A 317 20.47 -3.04 -30.01
CA TYR A 317 20.28 -4.45 -29.70
C TYR A 317 21.15 -4.82 -28.50
N LYS A 318 22.45 -4.50 -28.54
CA LYS A 318 23.41 -4.76 -27.45
C LYS A 318 22.95 -4.13 -26.13
N ASP A 319 22.52 -2.86 -26.15
CA ASP A 319 22.11 -2.13 -24.94
C ASP A 319 20.76 -2.56 -24.37
N SER A 320 19.91 -3.18 -25.18
CA SER A 320 18.63 -3.74 -24.76
C SER A 320 18.75 -5.14 -24.11
N LEU A 321 19.91 -5.80 -24.22
CA LEU A 321 20.14 -7.10 -23.60
C LEU A 321 20.19 -6.97 -22.07
N LEU A 322 19.71 -8.01 -21.39
CA LEU A 322 19.82 -8.12 -19.94
C LEU A 322 21.28 -8.10 -19.53
N GLN A 323 21.67 -7.31 -18.52
CA GLN A 323 23.09 -7.19 -18.17
C GLN A 323 23.65 -8.51 -17.62
N ARG A 324 24.54 -9.14 -18.39
CA ARG A 324 25.28 -10.33 -17.98
C ARG A 324 26.77 -10.20 -18.26
N SER A 325 27.57 -10.99 -17.57
CA SER A 325 29.00 -11.14 -17.87
C SER A 325 29.23 -11.98 -19.14
N VAL A 326 28.37 -12.96 -19.38
CA VAL A 326 28.47 -13.91 -20.50
C VAL A 326 27.06 -14.25 -21.00
N TYR A 327 26.91 -14.44 -22.31
CA TYR A 327 25.72 -15.01 -22.93
C TYR A 327 26.11 -16.27 -23.71
N SER A 328 25.23 -17.27 -23.75
CA SER A 328 25.33 -18.33 -24.75
C SER A 328 24.73 -17.87 -26.07
N TRP A 329 25.19 -18.42 -27.19
CA TRP A 329 24.55 -18.16 -28.49
C TRP A 329 23.10 -18.63 -28.52
N ASN A 330 22.75 -19.67 -27.76
CA ASN A 330 21.37 -20.06 -27.56
C ASN A 330 20.51 -18.93 -26.97
N GLN A 331 21.00 -18.24 -25.93
CA GLN A 331 20.33 -17.09 -25.34
C GLN A 331 20.24 -15.92 -26.32
N ILE A 332 21.28 -15.68 -27.13
CA ILE A 332 21.24 -14.67 -28.20
C ILE A 332 20.12 -15.01 -29.20
N TYR A 333 20.04 -16.25 -29.68
CA TYR A 333 18.97 -16.68 -30.58
C TYR A 333 17.57 -16.61 -29.96
N ASP A 334 17.43 -16.82 -28.64
CA ASP A 334 16.17 -16.66 -27.91
C ASP A 334 15.65 -15.22 -28.05
N THR A 335 16.56 -14.22 -27.99
CA THR A 335 16.16 -12.81 -28.09
C THR A 335 15.63 -12.42 -29.47
N PHE A 336 15.94 -13.19 -30.52
CA PHE A 336 15.43 -13.02 -31.89
C PHE A 336 14.17 -13.86 -32.16
N LEU A 337 13.60 -14.51 -31.15
CA LEU A 337 12.40 -15.35 -31.25
C LEU A 337 12.54 -16.57 -32.17
N ILE A 338 13.77 -17.02 -32.38
CA ILE A 338 14.09 -18.25 -33.15
C ILE A 338 13.93 -19.50 -32.25
N ALA A 339 13.31 -19.36 -31.06
CA ALA A 339 13.32 -20.33 -29.97
C ALA A 339 12.48 -21.60 -30.16
N LYS A 340 11.50 -21.59 -31.06
CA LYS A 340 10.59 -22.73 -31.20
C LYS A 340 10.98 -23.73 -32.28
N ASP A 341 11.94 -23.39 -33.15
CA ASP A 341 12.36 -24.25 -34.25
C ASP A 341 13.85 -24.59 -34.14
N GLU A 342 14.14 -25.76 -33.55
CA GLU A 342 15.52 -26.30 -33.48
C GLU A 342 16.16 -26.44 -34.87
N THR A 343 15.37 -26.71 -35.90
CA THR A 343 15.85 -26.85 -37.27
C THR A 343 16.33 -25.50 -37.79
N GLN A 344 15.50 -24.46 -37.62
CA GLN A 344 15.87 -23.11 -38.01
C GLN A 344 17.10 -22.61 -37.24
N ARG A 345 17.21 -22.93 -35.94
CA ARG A 345 18.42 -22.62 -35.15
C ARG A 345 19.66 -23.26 -35.71
N ARG A 346 19.63 -24.56 -35.98
CA ARG A 346 20.79 -25.28 -36.54
C ARG A 346 21.19 -24.69 -37.90
N LEU A 347 20.21 -24.45 -38.77
CA LEU A 347 20.46 -23.83 -40.09
C LEU A 347 21.11 -22.44 -39.98
N ILE A 348 20.64 -21.59 -39.06
CA ILE A 348 21.24 -20.26 -38.84
C ILE A 348 22.63 -20.40 -38.22
N SER A 349 22.80 -21.29 -37.24
CA SER A 349 24.10 -21.54 -36.60
C SER A 349 25.15 -22.01 -37.61
N ASP A 350 24.78 -22.91 -38.52
CA ASP A 350 25.64 -23.41 -39.60
C ASP A 350 26.03 -22.28 -40.57
N ARG A 351 25.08 -21.41 -40.95
CA ARG A 351 25.37 -20.23 -41.78
C ARG A 351 26.32 -19.25 -41.10
N LEU A 352 26.11 -19.00 -39.80
CA LEU A 352 26.97 -18.13 -39.00
C LEU A 352 28.33 -18.77 -38.68
N LYS A 353 28.47 -20.09 -38.85
CA LYS A 353 29.65 -20.87 -38.42
C LYS A 353 29.94 -20.71 -36.93
N ILE A 354 28.88 -20.70 -36.13
CA ILE A 354 28.95 -20.58 -34.67
C ILE A 354 28.24 -21.77 -34.06
N SER A 355 28.82 -22.36 -33.01
CA SER A 355 28.13 -23.40 -32.24
C SER A 355 27.06 -22.80 -31.34
N ILE A 356 25.90 -23.43 -31.23
CA ILE A 356 24.84 -23.01 -30.29
C ILE A 356 25.34 -23.03 -28.83
N SER A 357 26.30 -23.92 -28.53
CA SER A 357 26.92 -24.07 -27.21
C SER A 357 28.03 -23.08 -26.90
N SER A 358 28.51 -22.30 -27.88
CA SER A 358 29.55 -21.30 -27.60
C SER A 358 28.97 -20.10 -26.86
N THR A 359 29.87 -19.33 -26.26
CA THR A 359 29.52 -18.17 -25.46
C THR A 359 30.16 -16.90 -26.00
N ILE A 360 29.58 -15.77 -25.64
CA ILE A 360 30.06 -14.42 -25.92
C ILE A 360 30.18 -13.70 -24.58
N THR A 361 31.36 -13.18 -24.27
CA THR A 361 31.51 -12.34 -23.08
C THR A 361 30.93 -10.96 -23.35
N ARG A 362 30.55 -10.24 -22.29
CA ARG A 362 30.08 -8.86 -22.42
C ARG A 362 31.13 -7.97 -23.07
N GLU A 363 32.40 -8.16 -22.71
CA GLU A 363 33.51 -7.42 -23.29
C GLU A 363 33.62 -7.68 -24.79
N ASP A 364 33.55 -8.94 -25.23
CA ASP A 364 33.60 -9.27 -26.66
C ASP A 364 32.41 -8.68 -27.44
N LEU A 365 31.21 -8.68 -26.83
CA LEU A 365 30.00 -8.09 -27.41
C LEU A 365 30.18 -6.59 -27.66
N TYR A 366 30.73 -5.85 -26.69
CA TYR A 366 30.88 -4.40 -26.81
C TYR A 366 32.13 -3.99 -27.59
N ASN A 367 33.18 -4.81 -27.60
CA ASN A 367 34.38 -4.61 -28.44
C ASN A 367 34.14 -4.94 -29.92
N GLY A 368 32.97 -5.51 -30.25
CA GLY A 368 32.55 -5.73 -31.63
C GLY A 368 33.10 -6.99 -32.27
N ILE A 369 33.67 -7.92 -31.49
CA ILE A 369 34.29 -9.17 -31.99
C ILE A 369 33.30 -10.01 -32.81
N TYR A 370 32.02 -9.94 -32.47
CA TYR A 370 30.96 -10.71 -33.12
C TYR A 370 30.00 -9.86 -33.98
N ASP A 371 30.37 -8.63 -34.32
CA ASP A 371 29.45 -7.69 -35.00
C ASP A 371 29.03 -8.18 -36.39
N ASP A 372 29.95 -8.72 -37.18
CA ASP A 372 29.64 -9.33 -38.48
C ASP A 372 28.59 -10.44 -38.35
N LYS A 373 28.68 -11.23 -37.29
CA LYS A 373 27.79 -12.38 -37.03
C LYS A 373 26.43 -11.92 -36.54
N LEU A 374 26.40 -10.91 -35.68
CA LEU A 374 25.16 -10.31 -35.20
C LEU A 374 24.43 -9.55 -36.33
N ASN A 375 25.15 -8.87 -37.21
CA ASN A 375 24.57 -8.23 -38.39
C ASN A 375 23.96 -9.26 -39.35
N GLN A 376 24.67 -10.36 -39.65
CA GLN A 376 24.11 -11.47 -40.42
C GLN A 376 22.87 -12.06 -39.75
N LEU A 377 22.87 -12.20 -38.42
CA LEU A 377 21.70 -12.68 -37.67
C LEU A 377 20.50 -11.71 -37.81
N ILE A 378 20.73 -10.40 -37.71
CA ILE A 378 19.71 -9.36 -37.92
C ILE A 378 19.13 -9.46 -39.34
N GLU A 379 19.98 -9.59 -40.37
CA GLU A 379 19.54 -9.77 -41.76
C GLU A 379 18.65 -11.01 -41.91
N LEU A 380 19.08 -12.15 -41.35
CA LEU A 380 18.31 -13.40 -41.38
C LEU A 380 16.98 -13.30 -40.63
N CYS A 381 16.88 -12.45 -39.61
CA CYS A 381 15.69 -12.29 -38.77
C CYS A 381 14.82 -11.07 -39.14
N THR A 382 15.15 -10.37 -40.22
CA THR A 382 14.49 -9.10 -40.59
C THR A 382 12.96 -9.25 -40.73
N GLY A 383 12.47 -10.37 -41.28
CA GLY A 383 11.03 -10.63 -41.40
C GLY A 383 10.32 -10.80 -40.06
N THR A 384 10.96 -11.47 -39.08
CA THR A 384 10.41 -11.60 -37.72
C THR A 384 10.39 -10.24 -37.01
N MET A 385 11.48 -9.48 -37.13
CA MET A 385 11.60 -8.18 -36.48
C MET A 385 10.62 -7.16 -37.07
N SER A 386 10.41 -7.15 -38.39
CA SER A 386 9.42 -6.28 -39.04
C SER A 386 7.99 -6.62 -38.61
N LYS A 387 7.67 -7.92 -38.47
CA LYS A 387 6.38 -8.38 -37.97
C LYS A 387 6.14 -7.93 -36.53
N GLN A 388 7.14 -8.08 -35.66
CA GLN A 388 7.06 -7.58 -34.28
C GLN A 388 6.93 -6.05 -34.23
N SER A 389 7.57 -5.31 -35.13
CA SER A 389 7.38 -3.86 -35.25
C SER A 389 5.94 -3.49 -35.63
N CYS A 390 5.36 -4.15 -36.65
CA CYS A 390 3.97 -3.93 -37.03
C CYS A 390 3.01 -4.24 -35.86
N PHE A 391 3.24 -5.35 -35.15
CA PHE A 391 2.46 -5.71 -33.98
C PHE A 391 2.61 -4.71 -32.83
N LEU A 392 3.81 -4.21 -32.56
CA LEU A 392 4.01 -3.16 -31.55
C LEU A 392 3.18 -1.93 -31.89
N MET A 393 3.22 -1.41 -33.13
CA MET A 393 2.37 -0.28 -33.53
C MET A 393 0.89 -0.56 -33.30
N ASN A 394 0.38 -1.69 -33.77
CA ASN A 394 -1.02 -2.05 -33.62
C ASN A 394 -1.42 -2.18 -32.14
N TYR A 395 -0.56 -2.79 -31.32
CA TYR A 395 -0.76 -2.92 -29.88
C TYR A 395 -0.79 -1.56 -29.17
N LEU A 396 0.12 -0.64 -29.55
CA LEU A 396 0.17 0.72 -29.02
C LEU A 396 -1.10 1.51 -29.35
N VAL A 397 -1.61 1.38 -30.58
CA VAL A 397 -2.90 1.98 -30.98
C VAL A 397 -4.06 1.36 -30.19
N GLN A 398 -4.10 0.02 -30.07
CA GLN A 398 -5.16 -0.70 -29.34
C GLN A 398 -5.26 -0.26 -27.87
N ASN A 399 -4.15 0.10 -27.24
CA ASN A 399 -4.11 0.55 -25.84
C ASN A 399 -4.17 2.07 -25.70
N GLY A 400 -4.27 2.80 -26.82
CA GLY A 400 -4.47 4.24 -26.83
C GLY A 400 -3.29 5.03 -26.30
N ILE A 401 -2.06 4.65 -26.68
CA ILE A 401 -0.86 5.43 -26.31
C ILE A 401 -0.78 6.80 -27.00
N PHE A 402 -1.68 7.04 -27.96
CA PHE A 402 -1.78 8.30 -28.72
C PHE A 402 -2.99 9.13 -28.28
N ASP A 403 -3.71 8.71 -27.23
CA ASP A 403 -4.89 9.37 -26.69
C ASP A 403 -4.48 10.55 -25.79
N GLY A 404 -3.94 11.61 -26.39
CA GLY A 404 -3.47 12.79 -25.67
C GLY A 404 -2.13 12.59 -24.96
N LYS A 405 -1.97 13.21 -23.78
CA LYS A 405 -0.79 13.09 -22.92
C LYS A 405 -0.91 11.85 -22.04
N ILE A 406 0.06 10.95 -22.17
CA ILE A 406 0.10 9.67 -21.47
C ILE A 406 0.99 9.76 -20.24
N GLY A 407 0.46 9.40 -19.07
CA GLY A 407 1.24 9.10 -17.88
C GLY A 407 1.60 7.63 -17.85
N LEU A 408 2.87 7.30 -18.10
CA LEU A 408 3.36 5.93 -18.06
C LEU A 408 3.81 5.59 -16.63
N VAL A 409 2.99 4.82 -15.92
CA VAL A 409 3.23 4.47 -14.51
C VAL A 409 4.06 3.18 -14.44
N ASN A 410 5.26 3.27 -13.87
CA ASN A 410 6.20 2.15 -13.79
C ASN A 410 7.19 2.34 -12.63
N ASN A 411 7.76 1.27 -12.07
CA ASN A 411 8.89 1.37 -11.14
C ASN A 411 10.24 1.46 -11.87
N SER A 412 10.32 2.32 -12.89
CA SER A 412 11.46 2.36 -13.83
C SER A 412 12.59 3.30 -13.38
N ILE A 413 13.40 2.87 -12.41
CA ILE A 413 14.53 3.64 -11.85
C ILE A 413 15.41 4.33 -12.91
N ASN A 414 15.61 3.71 -14.09
CA ASN A 414 16.51 4.22 -15.13
C ASN A 414 15.81 4.83 -16.36
N GLY A 415 14.47 4.84 -16.44
CA GLY A 415 13.73 5.33 -17.62
C GLY A 415 13.99 4.58 -18.94
N ASN A 416 14.61 3.40 -18.93
CA ASN A 416 15.04 2.73 -20.17
C ASN A 416 13.86 2.32 -21.07
N GLY A 417 12.75 1.87 -20.48
CA GLY A 417 11.58 1.43 -21.24
C GLY A 417 10.94 2.60 -22.00
N GLN A 418 10.76 3.73 -21.32
CA GLN A 418 10.27 4.97 -21.92
C GLN A 418 11.20 5.44 -23.05
N LEU A 419 12.51 5.50 -22.81
CA LEU A 419 13.49 5.88 -23.84
C LEU A 419 13.38 4.99 -25.09
N MET A 420 13.29 3.66 -24.92
CA MET A 420 13.18 2.73 -26.03
C MET A 420 11.88 2.93 -26.82
N LEU A 421 10.77 3.17 -26.12
CA LEU A 421 9.47 3.43 -26.74
C LEU A 421 9.45 4.77 -27.50
N GLU A 422 9.90 5.86 -26.87
CA GLU A 422 10.01 7.17 -27.51
C GLU A 422 10.94 7.11 -28.72
N SER A 423 12.07 6.40 -28.61
CA SER A 423 12.99 6.19 -29.72
C SER A 423 12.33 5.43 -30.87
N TYR A 424 11.53 4.42 -30.57
CA TYR A 424 10.81 3.64 -31.57
C TYR A 424 9.82 4.51 -32.34
N LEU A 425 9.01 5.29 -31.61
CA LEU A 425 8.00 6.19 -32.17
C LEU A 425 8.63 7.32 -32.99
N HIS A 426 9.72 7.91 -32.51
CA HIS A 426 10.47 8.93 -33.24
C HIS A 426 10.98 8.43 -34.59
N ASN A 427 11.47 7.17 -34.68
CA ASN A 427 11.89 6.59 -35.97
C ASN A 427 10.72 6.33 -36.93
N LYS A 428 9.50 6.18 -36.41
CA LYS A 428 8.28 6.15 -37.21
C LYS A 428 7.78 7.55 -37.60
N GLY A 429 8.46 8.62 -37.16
CA GLY A 429 8.01 9.99 -37.36
C GLY A 429 6.80 10.36 -36.50
N ILE A 430 6.59 9.64 -35.39
CA ILE A 430 5.47 9.85 -34.47
C ILE A 430 6.00 10.51 -33.20
N ASP A 431 5.44 11.66 -32.86
CA ASP A 431 5.70 12.33 -31.58
C ASP A 431 4.59 11.94 -30.60
N ALA A 432 4.94 11.16 -29.57
CA ALA A 432 4.02 10.76 -28.53
C ALA A 432 4.33 11.52 -27.23
N ASN A 433 3.30 12.12 -26.65
CA ASN A 433 3.41 12.91 -25.44
C ASN A 433 3.40 12.00 -24.20
N ILE A 434 4.53 11.34 -23.95
CA ILE A 434 4.70 10.38 -22.85
C ILE A 434 5.39 11.07 -21.67
N TYR A 435 4.84 10.88 -20.48
CA TYR A 435 5.37 11.38 -19.22
C TYR A 435 5.52 10.23 -18.22
N GLY A 436 6.75 9.99 -17.75
CA GLY A 436 7.04 8.89 -16.82
C GLY A 436 6.63 9.22 -15.39
N LEU A 437 5.97 8.28 -14.71
CA LEU A 437 5.58 8.40 -13.30
C LEU A 437 6.10 7.17 -12.54
N GLN A 438 6.97 7.38 -11.55
CA GLN A 438 7.70 6.31 -10.89
C GLN A 438 7.97 6.59 -9.41
N PHE A 439 8.32 5.56 -8.63
CA PHE A 439 8.71 5.73 -7.23
C PHE A 439 10.02 6.49 -7.09
N HIS A 440 11.04 6.04 -7.83
CA HIS A 440 12.41 6.51 -7.73
C HIS A 440 13.04 6.75 -9.11
N ASP A 441 14.04 7.62 -9.18
CA ASP A 441 14.83 7.94 -10.35
C ASP A 441 16.34 7.92 -10.08
N SER A 442 17.10 7.34 -10.99
CA SER A 442 18.55 7.44 -11.00
C SER A 442 19.02 8.62 -11.85
N ILE A 443 20.31 8.98 -11.71
CA ILE A 443 20.98 9.94 -12.61
C ILE A 443 20.81 9.52 -14.08
N LYS A 444 20.79 8.21 -14.36
CA LYS A 444 20.59 7.68 -15.70
C LYS A 444 19.18 7.94 -16.22
N CYS A 445 18.16 7.95 -15.35
CA CYS A 445 16.80 8.34 -15.73
C CYS A 445 16.79 9.75 -16.31
N LYS A 446 17.37 10.72 -15.59
CA LYS A 446 17.47 12.11 -16.05
C LYS A 446 18.19 12.24 -17.39
N THR A 447 19.27 11.49 -17.60
CA THR A 447 19.97 11.46 -18.89
C THR A 447 19.10 10.87 -20.01
N ASN A 448 18.33 9.83 -19.71
CA ASN A 448 17.53 9.10 -20.69
C ASN A 448 16.25 9.85 -21.10
N VAL A 449 15.52 10.44 -20.15
CA VAL A 449 14.17 11.01 -20.39
C VAL A 449 14.08 12.52 -20.11
N GLY A 450 15.17 13.17 -19.69
CA GLY A 450 15.22 14.61 -19.49
C GLY A 450 14.22 15.08 -18.42
N ASN A 451 13.33 16.00 -18.77
CA ASN A 451 12.30 16.54 -17.86
C ASN A 451 10.92 15.85 -18.05
N ARG A 452 10.84 14.76 -18.82
CA ARG A 452 9.59 14.07 -19.17
C ARG A 452 9.22 12.98 -18.15
N TYR A 453 9.51 13.22 -16.87
CA TYR A 453 9.14 12.32 -15.79
C TYR A 453 9.01 13.06 -14.46
N SER A 454 8.35 12.42 -13.50
CA SER A 454 8.40 12.78 -12.08
C SER A 454 8.57 11.53 -11.22
N ALA A 455 9.25 11.69 -10.08
CA ALA A 455 9.49 10.61 -9.12
C ALA A 455 8.85 10.95 -7.76
N TYR A 456 8.12 10.00 -7.18
CA TYR A 456 7.44 10.17 -5.90
C TYR A 456 8.43 10.47 -4.76
N PHE A 457 9.56 9.79 -4.72
CA PHE A 457 10.57 9.99 -3.67
C PHE A 457 11.19 11.39 -3.64
N ASP A 458 11.14 12.12 -4.77
CA ASP A 458 11.51 13.55 -4.78
C ASP A 458 10.46 14.42 -4.13
N SER A 459 9.16 14.13 -4.32
CA SER A 459 8.08 14.95 -3.78
C SER A 459 8.01 14.88 -2.25
N ILE A 460 8.29 13.71 -1.67
CA ILE A 460 8.35 13.49 -0.23
C ILE A 460 9.74 13.69 0.40
N LYS A 461 10.71 14.18 -0.40
CA LYS A 461 12.05 14.61 0.06
C LYS A 461 12.82 13.54 0.86
N ILE A 462 12.76 12.27 0.47
CA ILE A 462 13.58 11.25 1.14
C ILE A 462 15.07 11.43 0.80
N SER A 463 15.93 11.05 1.75
CA SER A 463 17.39 11.18 1.61
C SER A 463 17.95 10.29 0.48
N SER A 464 19.09 10.68 -0.10
CA SER A 464 19.74 9.86 -1.13
C SER A 464 20.16 8.50 -0.61
N TYR A 465 20.55 8.41 0.67
CA TYR A 465 20.81 7.13 1.31
C TYR A 465 19.56 6.23 1.34
N GLN A 466 18.39 6.77 1.71
CA GLN A 466 17.14 6.00 1.69
C GLN A 466 16.77 5.51 0.30
N LYS A 467 16.98 6.35 -0.74
CA LYS A 467 16.83 5.95 -2.14
C LYS A 467 17.75 4.78 -2.50
N SER A 468 19.02 4.85 -2.10
CA SER A 468 19.99 3.76 -2.33
C SER A 468 19.62 2.45 -1.63
N GLU A 469 19.00 2.54 -0.45
CA GLU A 469 18.53 1.36 0.29
C GLU A 469 17.27 0.75 -0.32
N PHE A 470 16.38 1.59 -0.88
CA PHE A 470 15.28 1.11 -1.70
C PHE A 470 15.80 0.38 -2.94
N ASP A 471 16.72 0.98 -3.69
CA ASP A 471 17.32 0.37 -4.89
C ASP A 471 17.96 -0.98 -4.61
N ARG A 472 18.72 -1.08 -3.51
CA ARG A 472 19.38 -2.32 -3.09
C ARG A 472 18.41 -3.47 -2.85
N ASN A 473 17.20 -3.16 -2.40
CA ASN A 473 16.18 -4.13 -2.01
C ASN A 473 14.95 -4.12 -2.95
N CYS A 474 15.03 -3.41 -4.07
CA CYS A 474 13.89 -3.13 -4.96
C CYS A 474 13.25 -4.41 -5.50
N LEU A 475 14.04 -5.46 -5.73
CA LEU A 475 13.52 -6.75 -6.20
C LEU A 475 12.47 -7.34 -5.25
N ILE A 476 12.64 -7.18 -3.92
CA ILE A 476 11.66 -7.64 -2.94
C ILE A 476 10.33 -6.90 -3.12
N PHE A 477 10.41 -5.58 -3.30
CA PHE A 477 9.24 -4.75 -3.55
C PHE A 477 8.55 -5.15 -4.87
N GLU A 478 9.31 -5.34 -5.94
CA GLU A 478 8.80 -5.78 -7.24
C GLU A 478 8.04 -7.10 -7.16
N HIS A 479 8.59 -8.12 -6.49
CA HIS A 479 7.93 -9.42 -6.29
C HIS A 479 6.56 -9.31 -5.61
N LEU A 480 6.39 -8.36 -4.70
CA LEU A 480 5.12 -8.13 -4.01
C LEU A 480 4.08 -7.42 -4.91
N LEU A 481 4.53 -6.71 -5.94
CA LEU A 481 3.66 -6.02 -6.90
C LEU A 481 3.30 -6.87 -8.12
N PHE A 482 4.03 -7.96 -8.38
CA PHE A 482 3.91 -8.71 -9.63
C PHE A 482 2.50 -9.25 -9.90
N GLU A 483 2.09 -9.11 -11.15
CA GLU A 483 0.98 -9.84 -11.73
C GLU A 483 1.20 -11.36 -11.59
N PRO A 484 0.16 -12.18 -11.30
CA PRO A 484 0.25 -13.63 -11.28
C PRO A 484 0.34 -14.21 -12.71
N SER A 485 1.30 -13.72 -13.49
CA SER A 485 1.56 -14.13 -14.87
C SER A 485 3.04 -13.98 -15.21
N GLY A 486 3.48 -14.67 -16.26
CA GLY A 486 4.88 -14.62 -16.67
C GLY A 486 5.29 -13.35 -17.43
N THR A 487 6.60 -13.16 -17.56
CA THR A 487 7.20 -12.06 -18.34
C THR A 487 6.71 -12.04 -19.79
N SER A 488 6.30 -10.86 -20.28
CA SER A 488 6.01 -10.65 -21.69
C SER A 488 7.24 -10.89 -22.58
N LEU A 489 7.05 -11.64 -23.66
CA LEU A 489 8.13 -12.09 -24.55
C LEU A 489 8.04 -11.46 -25.94
N HIS A 490 6.89 -11.59 -26.60
CA HIS A 490 6.65 -11.13 -27.97
C HIS A 490 5.17 -10.91 -28.24
N PHE A 491 4.87 -10.24 -29.34
CA PHE A 491 3.52 -10.06 -29.83
C PHE A 491 3.11 -11.18 -30.80
N PHE A 492 1.83 -11.52 -30.80
CA PHE A 492 1.20 -12.34 -31.83
C PHE A 492 -0.21 -11.83 -32.10
N GLU A 493 -0.79 -12.27 -33.21
CA GLU A 493 -2.15 -11.90 -33.59
C GLU A 493 -3.10 -13.05 -33.28
N GLU A 494 -4.21 -12.75 -32.63
CA GLU A 494 -5.28 -13.69 -32.30
C GLU A 494 -6.61 -12.99 -32.59
N ASN A 495 -7.42 -13.57 -33.48
CA ASN A 495 -8.73 -13.02 -33.86
C ASN A 495 -8.72 -11.54 -34.31
N GLY A 496 -7.66 -11.10 -34.99
CA GLY A 496 -7.51 -9.72 -35.48
C GLY A 496 -7.08 -8.69 -34.43
N THR A 497 -6.81 -9.11 -33.19
CA THR A 497 -6.20 -8.26 -32.15
C THR A 497 -4.77 -8.68 -31.88
N VAL A 498 -3.95 -7.72 -31.45
CA VAL A 498 -2.56 -8.02 -31.10
C VAL A 498 -2.49 -8.31 -29.61
N VAL A 499 -1.99 -9.48 -29.27
CA VAL A 499 -1.88 -9.99 -27.91
C VAL A 499 -0.42 -10.28 -27.59
N VAL A 500 -0.12 -10.34 -26.29
CA VAL A 500 1.24 -10.50 -25.77
C VAL A 500 1.44 -11.92 -25.28
N ALA A 501 2.38 -12.64 -25.90
CA ALA A 501 2.82 -13.94 -25.42
C ALA A 501 3.68 -13.74 -24.16
N LYS A 502 3.33 -14.48 -23.11
CA LYS A 502 4.05 -14.49 -21.83
C LYS A 502 4.83 -15.79 -21.67
N ASN A 503 5.93 -15.75 -20.93
CA ASN A 503 6.67 -16.97 -20.59
C ASN A 503 5.85 -17.85 -19.63
N LYS A 504 6.00 -19.17 -19.73
CA LYS A 504 5.50 -20.09 -18.72
C LYS A 504 6.52 -20.17 -17.59
N GLN A 505 6.41 -19.25 -16.63
CA GLN A 505 7.18 -19.37 -15.39
C GLN A 505 6.75 -20.65 -14.67
N ILE A 506 7.70 -21.38 -14.10
CA ILE A 506 7.41 -22.67 -13.46
C ILE A 506 7.46 -22.48 -11.95
N ARG A 507 8.58 -21.99 -11.39
CA ARG A 507 8.70 -21.84 -9.93
C ARG A 507 8.15 -20.53 -9.40
N GLU A 508 8.20 -19.43 -10.16
CA GLU A 508 7.62 -18.14 -9.72
C GLU A 508 6.10 -18.24 -9.54
N THR A 509 5.44 -19.19 -10.22
CA THR A 509 4.00 -19.48 -9.97
C THR A 509 3.71 -19.97 -8.55
N LEU A 510 4.72 -20.53 -7.85
CA LEU A 510 4.60 -20.92 -6.45
C LEU A 510 4.53 -19.70 -5.51
N ASN A 511 4.93 -18.52 -5.98
CA ASN A 511 4.84 -17.28 -5.21
C ASN A 511 3.39 -16.75 -5.17
N TYR A 512 2.60 -17.04 -6.20
CA TYR A 512 1.32 -16.38 -6.45
C TYR A 512 0.34 -16.45 -5.27
N PRO A 513 0.14 -17.58 -4.57
CA PRO A 513 -0.81 -17.62 -3.44
C PRO A 513 -0.46 -16.65 -2.32
N TYR A 514 0.83 -16.55 -1.95
CA TYR A 514 1.28 -15.66 -0.89
C TYR A 514 1.26 -14.18 -1.34
N VAL A 515 1.73 -13.92 -2.56
CA VAL A 515 1.72 -12.56 -3.13
C VAL A 515 0.28 -12.05 -3.31
N ASP A 516 -0.65 -12.90 -3.72
CA ASP A 516 -2.07 -12.54 -3.85
C ASP A 516 -2.68 -12.15 -2.49
N GLU A 517 -2.36 -12.87 -1.41
CA GLU A 517 -2.79 -12.47 -0.07
C GLU A 517 -2.17 -11.12 0.36
N VAL A 518 -0.87 -10.88 0.11
CA VAL A 518 -0.25 -9.56 0.36
C VAL A 518 -0.97 -8.45 -0.41
N GLN A 519 -1.26 -8.68 -1.70
CA GLN A 519 -1.95 -7.73 -2.57
C GLN A 519 -3.39 -7.47 -2.12
N LYS A 520 -4.10 -8.51 -1.69
CA LYS A 520 -5.44 -8.43 -1.11
C LYS A 520 -5.45 -7.59 0.17
N TYR A 521 -4.50 -7.79 1.07
CA TYR A 521 -4.42 -6.98 2.30
C TYR A 521 -3.95 -5.55 2.06
N THR A 522 -3.13 -5.33 1.02
CA THR A 522 -2.84 -3.98 0.52
C THR A 522 -4.12 -3.29 0.06
N LEU A 523 -4.95 -3.94 -0.76
CA LEU A 523 -6.24 -3.41 -1.19
C LEU A 523 -7.24 -3.24 -0.05
N LEU A 524 -7.18 -4.09 0.98
CA LEU A 524 -7.97 -3.92 2.20
C LEU A 524 -7.61 -2.61 2.91
N PHE A 525 -6.31 -2.30 3.05
CA PHE A 525 -5.88 -1.01 3.57
C PHE A 525 -6.39 0.15 2.71
N ILE A 526 -6.25 0.07 1.38
CA ILE A 526 -6.73 1.14 0.48
C ILE A 526 -8.23 1.38 0.67
N ASN A 527 -9.04 0.32 0.72
CA ASN A 527 -10.48 0.43 0.92
C ASN A 527 -10.86 0.99 2.29
N ALA A 528 -10.17 0.55 3.34
CA ALA A 528 -10.37 1.07 4.69
C ALA A 528 -10.01 2.57 4.71
N TYR A 529 -8.79 2.91 4.30
CA TYR A 529 -8.25 4.25 4.46
C TYR A 529 -8.92 5.29 3.54
N LYS A 530 -9.34 4.90 2.33
CA LYS A 530 -10.07 5.77 1.38
C LYS A 530 -11.26 6.48 2.03
N ASN A 531 -12.00 5.75 2.85
CA ASN A 531 -13.27 6.21 3.40
C ASN A 531 -13.16 6.64 4.87
N HIS A 532 -12.08 6.27 5.59
CA HIS A 532 -11.94 6.57 7.01
C HIS A 532 -11.47 7.99 7.29
N ILE A 533 -10.37 8.48 6.71
CA ILE A 533 -9.96 9.88 6.90
C ILE A 533 -9.13 10.32 5.71
N PRO A 534 -9.41 11.48 5.07
CA PRO A 534 -8.66 11.96 3.92
C PRO A 534 -7.31 12.58 4.30
N LEU A 535 -6.54 11.90 5.14
CA LEU A 535 -5.16 12.26 5.50
C LEU A 535 -4.18 11.60 4.53
N THR A 536 -3.01 12.22 4.39
CA THR A 536 -1.84 11.59 3.75
C THR A 536 -1.12 10.76 4.79
N CYS A 537 -0.49 9.66 4.40
CA CYS A 537 0.41 8.91 5.29
C CYS A 537 1.78 9.62 5.45
N SER A 538 1.99 10.76 4.77
CA SER A 538 3.10 11.69 4.98
C SER A 538 4.49 11.03 4.89
N GLY A 539 4.65 10.08 3.96
CA GLY A 539 5.91 9.35 3.77
C GLY A 539 6.19 8.29 4.83
N LEU A 540 5.25 8.00 5.73
CA LEU A 540 5.37 6.91 6.70
C LEU A 540 5.50 5.55 6.01
N GLY A 541 4.81 5.34 4.89
CA GLY A 541 4.85 4.09 4.13
C GLY A 541 6.27 3.69 3.70
N ILE A 542 7.05 4.64 3.15
CA ILE A 542 8.45 4.34 2.77
C ILE A 542 9.33 4.08 4.00
N ASN A 543 9.11 4.78 5.11
CA ASN A 543 9.84 4.51 6.35
C ASN A 543 9.56 3.11 6.88
N ARG A 544 8.29 2.65 6.83
CA ARG A 544 7.90 1.28 7.20
C ARG A 544 8.51 0.24 6.26
N LEU A 545 8.52 0.48 4.95
CA LEU A 545 9.14 -0.42 3.97
C LEU A 545 10.66 -0.55 4.20
N LEU A 546 11.37 0.56 4.38
CA LEU A 546 12.80 0.54 4.66
C LEU A 546 13.11 -0.11 6.01
N ASN A 547 12.29 0.14 7.04
CA ASN A 547 12.42 -0.53 8.33
C ASN A 547 12.22 -2.05 8.18
N PHE A 548 11.25 -2.48 7.37
CA PHE A 548 11.04 -3.88 7.02
C PHE A 548 12.26 -4.49 6.31
N PHE A 549 12.85 -3.81 5.33
CA PHE A 549 14.08 -4.28 4.66
C PHE A 549 15.26 -4.40 5.61
N HIS A 550 15.43 -3.45 6.53
CA HIS A 550 16.59 -3.39 7.42
C HIS A 550 16.48 -4.30 8.66
N TYR A 551 15.27 -4.44 9.19
CA TYR A 551 14.99 -5.09 10.48
C TYR A 551 13.76 -6.01 10.40
N PRO A 552 13.76 -6.99 9.48
CA PRO A 552 12.59 -7.86 9.31
C PRO A 552 12.41 -8.79 10.51
N GLN A 553 11.17 -8.87 11.00
CA GLN A 553 10.76 -9.94 11.92
C GLN A 553 10.84 -11.29 11.22
N VAL A 554 11.14 -12.36 11.95
CA VAL A 554 11.33 -13.72 11.39
C VAL A 554 10.10 -14.15 10.60
N ASP A 555 8.91 -13.98 11.17
CA ASP A 555 7.64 -14.39 10.56
C ASP A 555 7.35 -13.64 9.25
N ASN A 556 7.85 -12.41 9.09
CA ASN A 556 7.76 -11.65 7.85
C ASN A 556 8.90 -11.94 6.88
N ALA A 557 10.09 -12.28 7.40
CA ALA A 557 11.25 -12.58 6.59
C ALA A 557 11.10 -13.92 5.87
N GLU A 558 10.53 -14.92 6.55
CA GLU A 558 10.45 -16.29 6.08
C GLU A 558 9.77 -16.42 4.72
N PRO A 559 8.49 -16.04 4.55
CA PRO A 559 7.80 -16.22 3.28
C PRO A 559 8.47 -15.45 2.14
N ILE A 560 9.00 -14.26 2.41
CA ILE A 560 9.71 -13.43 1.43
C ILE A 560 11.01 -14.09 0.97
N CYS A 561 11.81 -14.63 1.90
CA CYS A 561 13.01 -15.37 1.55
C CYS A 561 12.71 -16.64 0.73
N GLN A 562 11.51 -17.23 0.88
CA GLN A 562 11.08 -18.41 0.12
C GLN A 562 10.59 -18.10 -1.30
N LEU A 563 10.32 -16.83 -1.64
CA LEU A 563 9.90 -16.44 -2.98
C LEU A 563 10.95 -16.82 -4.02
N TRP A 564 10.49 -17.34 -5.15
CA TRP A 564 11.32 -17.67 -6.30
C TRP A 564 11.49 -16.47 -7.22
N ASP A 565 12.74 -16.14 -7.52
CA ASP A 565 13.13 -15.25 -8.59
C ASP A 565 13.58 -16.11 -9.78
N GLU A 566 12.77 -16.13 -10.84
CA GLU A 566 13.09 -16.79 -12.10
C GLU A 566 13.58 -15.77 -13.12
N ASP A 567 14.91 -15.62 -13.18
CA ASP A 567 15.56 -14.90 -14.25
C ASP A 567 16.08 -15.89 -15.31
N ALA A 568 16.73 -15.36 -16.33
CA ALA A 568 17.26 -16.20 -17.40
C ALA A 568 18.71 -16.70 -17.11
N ASP A 569 19.23 -16.50 -15.90
CA ASP A 569 20.43 -17.14 -15.34
C ASP A 569 20.09 -18.31 -14.40
N GLY A 570 18.83 -18.41 -13.94
CA GLY A 570 18.27 -19.56 -13.26
C GLY A 570 17.08 -19.22 -12.37
N SER A 571 16.59 -20.23 -11.63
CA SER A 571 15.54 -20.03 -10.63
C SER A 571 16.16 -20.12 -9.23
N ASN A 572 16.25 -18.99 -8.53
CA ASN A 572 16.79 -18.91 -7.16
C ASN A 572 15.71 -18.43 -6.19
N LYS A 573 15.83 -18.77 -4.92
CA LYS A 573 15.03 -18.11 -3.88
C LYS A 573 15.63 -16.76 -3.53
N ILE A 574 14.82 -15.80 -3.09
CA ILE A 574 15.29 -14.51 -2.58
C ILE A 574 16.37 -14.70 -1.51
N ALA A 575 16.19 -15.67 -0.60
CA ALA A 575 17.30 -16.20 0.17
C ALA A 575 17.05 -17.65 0.61
N ASP A 576 17.88 -18.57 0.16
CA ASP A 576 17.78 -19.97 0.59
C ASP A 576 18.26 -20.15 2.04
N SER A 577 17.33 -20.48 2.93
CA SER A 577 17.61 -20.77 4.34
C SER A 577 18.50 -22.00 4.54
N LYS A 578 18.72 -22.85 3.53
CA LYS A 578 19.67 -23.98 3.59
C LYS A 578 21.14 -23.53 3.55
N ILE A 579 21.43 -22.33 3.05
CA ILE A 579 22.81 -21.81 3.04
C ILE A 579 23.29 -21.66 4.48
N ALA A 580 24.47 -22.18 4.80
CA ALA A 580 25.02 -22.13 6.15
C ALA A 580 25.49 -20.71 6.51
N LEU A 581 25.18 -20.26 7.74
CA LEU A 581 25.64 -18.96 8.23
C LEU A 581 27.14 -18.97 8.46
N LYS A 582 27.87 -18.08 7.78
CA LYS A 582 29.27 -17.79 8.06
C LYS A 582 29.40 -16.46 8.79
N TRP A 583 30.42 -16.33 9.64
CA TRP A 583 30.62 -15.13 10.46
C TRP A 583 30.75 -13.84 9.62
N ASN A 584 31.48 -13.91 8.50
CA ASN A 584 31.68 -12.79 7.59
C ASN A 584 30.39 -12.30 6.92
N TYR A 585 29.33 -13.12 6.86
CA TYR A 585 28.04 -12.68 6.32
C TYR A 585 27.37 -11.66 7.24
N LYS A 586 27.57 -11.78 8.56
CA LYS A 586 27.09 -10.82 9.57
C LYS A 586 27.71 -9.43 9.44
N ILE A 587 28.73 -9.26 8.59
CA ILE A 587 29.36 -7.96 8.30
C ILE A 587 29.32 -7.62 6.80
N PHE A 588 28.44 -8.30 6.06
CA PHE A 588 28.18 -8.12 4.63
C PHE A 588 29.43 -8.38 3.77
N LYS A 589 30.28 -9.32 4.19
CA LYS A 589 31.54 -9.64 3.51
C LYS A 589 31.49 -11.04 2.90
N ASN A 590 31.79 -11.11 1.59
CA ASN A 590 31.79 -12.34 0.78
C ASN A 590 30.46 -13.11 0.85
N VAL A 591 29.34 -12.40 0.91
CA VAL A 591 28.01 -13.00 0.87
C VAL A 591 27.77 -13.57 -0.54
N PRO A 592 27.30 -14.82 -0.69
CA PRO A 592 26.98 -15.37 -2.01
C PRO A 592 25.94 -14.52 -2.73
N LYS A 593 26.09 -14.34 -4.05
CA LYS A 593 25.11 -13.62 -4.88
C LYS A 593 23.71 -14.23 -4.85
N SER A 594 23.61 -15.52 -4.52
CA SER A 594 22.33 -16.23 -4.35
C SER A 594 21.55 -15.83 -3.09
N ILE A 595 22.11 -15.02 -2.20
CA ILE A 595 21.39 -14.40 -1.09
C ILE A 595 21.09 -12.96 -1.52
N ILE A 596 19.91 -12.76 -2.09
CA ILE A 596 19.46 -11.45 -2.61
C ILE A 596 19.14 -10.54 -1.43
N TRP A 597 18.35 -11.03 -0.47
CA TRP A 597 18.02 -10.27 0.74
C TRP A 597 18.80 -10.76 1.96
N ILE A 598 19.88 -10.04 2.27
CA ILE A 598 20.83 -10.44 3.32
C ILE A 598 20.21 -10.28 4.70
N GLU A 599 19.49 -9.20 4.95
CA GLU A 599 18.85 -8.90 6.24
C GLU A 599 17.79 -9.94 6.60
N GLY A 600 16.91 -10.30 5.65
CA GLY A 600 15.94 -11.38 5.82
C GLY A 600 16.62 -12.70 6.13
N TYR A 601 17.65 -13.06 5.35
CA TYR A 601 18.47 -14.26 5.61
C TYR A 601 19.07 -14.27 7.01
N LEU A 602 19.67 -13.16 7.46
CA LEU A 602 20.26 -13.07 8.80
C LEU A 602 19.20 -13.19 9.90
N SER A 603 18.01 -12.63 9.69
CA SER A 603 16.87 -12.78 10.60
C SER A 603 16.45 -14.25 10.74
N LEU A 604 16.31 -14.97 9.62
CA LEU A 604 16.04 -16.42 9.61
C LEU A 604 17.11 -17.25 10.29
N LYS A 605 18.35 -16.79 10.29
CA LYS A 605 19.46 -17.44 11.01
C LYS A 605 19.55 -17.06 12.49
N GLY A 606 18.54 -16.37 13.02
CA GLY A 606 18.48 -15.97 14.43
C GLY A 606 19.55 -14.93 14.80
N VAL A 607 20.03 -14.14 13.83
CA VAL A 607 20.99 -13.07 14.12
C VAL A 607 20.27 -11.95 14.86
N LYS A 608 20.77 -11.61 16.05
CA LYS A 608 20.13 -10.60 16.91
C LYS A 608 19.98 -9.24 16.19
N PRO A 609 18.86 -8.51 16.38
CA PRO A 609 18.61 -7.21 15.75
C PRO A 609 19.71 -6.16 15.96
N PHE A 610 20.46 -6.24 17.06
CA PHE A 610 21.62 -5.39 17.33
C PHE A 610 22.66 -5.44 16.19
N TRP A 611 22.94 -6.62 15.63
CA TRP A 611 23.89 -6.77 14.53
C TRP A 611 23.38 -6.09 13.25
N LEU A 612 22.09 -6.23 12.95
CA LEU A 612 21.47 -5.53 11.82
C LEU A 612 21.62 -4.02 11.99
N LYS A 613 21.38 -3.47 13.19
CA LYS A 613 21.56 -2.04 13.48
C LYS A 613 22.99 -1.56 13.22
N LEU A 614 24.00 -2.30 13.69
CA LEU A 614 25.41 -1.96 13.47
C LEU A 614 25.79 -1.97 11.97
N ILE A 615 25.25 -2.93 11.22
CA ILE A 615 25.49 -3.02 9.78
C ILE A 615 24.87 -1.84 9.06
N GLN A 616 23.61 -1.50 9.34
CA GLN A 616 22.97 -0.37 8.68
C GLN A 616 23.71 0.94 8.97
N LEU A 617 24.22 1.13 10.19
CA LEU A 617 25.08 2.25 10.51
C LEU A 617 26.37 2.25 9.66
N LYS A 618 27.01 1.10 9.50
CA LYS A 618 28.21 0.94 8.66
C LYS A 618 27.91 1.23 7.18
N LEU A 619 26.81 0.70 6.63
CA LEU A 619 26.40 0.93 5.24
C LEU A 619 26.15 2.42 5.00
N LYS A 620 25.42 3.08 5.89
CA LYS A 620 25.20 4.53 5.86
C LYS A 620 26.50 5.34 5.90
N LEU A 621 27.43 4.99 6.78
CA LEU A 621 28.74 5.66 6.86
C LEU A 621 29.58 5.45 5.60
N LEU A 622 29.57 4.23 5.03
CA LEU A 622 30.26 3.93 3.79
C LEU A 622 29.66 4.69 2.60
N TYR A 623 28.33 4.77 2.53
CA TYR A 623 27.61 5.52 1.51
C TYR A 623 28.02 6.99 1.49
N TYR A 624 27.97 7.67 2.64
CA TYR A 624 28.34 9.09 2.70
C TYR A 624 29.83 9.35 2.58
N LYS A 625 30.67 8.36 2.89
CA LYS A 625 32.12 8.45 2.62
C LYS A 625 32.41 8.54 1.12
N THR A 626 31.63 7.85 0.29
CA THR A 626 31.74 7.88 -1.17
C THR A 626 30.91 9.00 -1.82
N HIS A 627 29.80 9.42 -1.19
CA HIS A 627 28.86 10.43 -1.71
C HIS A 627 28.82 11.71 -0.85
N LYS A 628 29.97 12.35 -0.65
CA LYS A 628 30.10 13.53 0.24
C LYS A 628 29.16 14.70 -0.08
N LYS A 629 28.88 14.95 -1.37
CA LYS A 629 27.96 16.02 -1.79
C LYS A 629 26.53 15.75 -1.32
N GLU A 630 26.11 14.49 -1.41
CA GLU A 630 24.77 14.08 -1.01
C GLU A 630 24.58 14.11 0.50
N PHE A 631 25.63 13.85 1.28
CA PHE A 631 25.59 14.04 2.74
C PHE A 631 25.17 15.47 3.12
N VAL A 632 25.69 16.48 2.42
CA VAL A 632 25.34 17.90 2.68
C VAL A 632 23.89 18.16 2.29
N ILE A 633 23.44 17.66 1.14
CA ILE A 633 22.05 17.78 0.67
C ILE A 633 21.10 17.14 1.69
N ASP A 634 21.38 15.90 2.10
CA ASP A 634 20.58 15.15 3.07
C ASP A 634 20.55 15.82 4.46
N LEU A 635 21.65 16.47 4.87
CA LEU A 635 21.69 17.22 6.11
C LEU A 635 20.78 18.46 6.04
N LEU A 636 20.80 19.17 4.91
CA LEU A 636 19.92 20.31 4.67
C LEU A 636 18.44 19.87 4.62
N LEU A 637 18.13 18.75 3.99
CA LEU A 637 16.78 18.17 3.95
C LEU A 637 16.19 17.85 5.33
N LYS A 638 17.02 17.71 6.38
CA LYS A 638 16.55 17.51 7.76
C LYS A 638 16.36 18.80 8.56
N LEU A 639 16.93 19.89 8.08
CA LEU A 639 16.88 21.20 8.73
C LEU A 639 15.70 22.06 8.23
N PHE A 640 15.05 21.63 7.15
CA PHE A 640 13.88 22.26 6.49
C PHE A 640 12.77 21.25 6.32
#